data_AF-A0A928YV15-F1
#
_entry.id   AF-A0A928YV15-F1
#
_cell.length_a   1.000
_cell.length_b   1.000
_cell.length_c   1.000
_cell.angle_alpha   90.00
_cell.angle_beta   90.00
_cell.angle_gamma   90.00
#
_symmetry.space_group_name_H-M   'P 1'
#
loop_
_entity.id
_entity.type
_entity.pdbx_description
1 polymer ?
#
loop_
_entity_poly.entity_id
_entity_poly.type
_entity_poly.pdbx_seq_one_letter_code
_entity_poly.pdbx_strand_id
1 'polypeptide(L)'
;MGDAMLSESQLYRYFDDHNVSSDAVQYILNTRNSQPSRMVGTHARNNVCSWFYSEKMERTISTESRTAERAFVVLSEFDRNVFEIWDQPEPVIIQKNNSKGQRRNSSYTADFLILDKDGPCVVEVKDVATITKLVAAKAEDWVKRYDGSIDYLPAKRVFEKIGLGFRVFVASNDLRFRVLNQELLLRTRTMGSPCIVEDDLSNAFEESFCWTLYDLRERMKLNDYTSIIQCIDEGKLFFECDTEMLSEPRGCYLVKRKDLLKYVSEFRGPKIYHDSLLSAIEVVRMPPTAYAESALERLKRIGSHENGRSVRRWRALVKKGGREGWSEFQSLIPKWFFSGNRRRKVNELVEEFLYKYIIEDHAASPGLSDYRSYIRYRVRAQEEHPAYPPAARTTFIRRLQVLSERVALIREGKRKANAVAAPSNPLLRQLKAELAWQRAAVDHYLADIYLVFFDSEECPHVMRPWLTVMIDLATGCTLAFSISFQNPSRRSVAKVMRDCVRRHSMLPREIIVDRGSDFRSVYFSALLAHSKMELVLRPSSHSRYGGEVEGLFGEFKKQWLSQRPGNTTDFKNARGVDGKLQPKKLAVLTPYDFYREFETFISWRDSCPKSASISAPRNILARHMREFPFIGVRQEFNSEYAIATAVDGRNYKIDFQRGLHIGGIWYWSPELNELKAKKNSVEVRCDPENPHVVYALIGNRWVPCYSSRINRYSALDPISQWVDGLIVLDAFSARQKVKAQADEEVVRIIRSMTESRQQHGKSQIAVLSPVDESQEYEEDSVFQLLKDADIQTLEVEDWEVKHVW
;
A
#
# COMPACT_ATOMS: atom_id res chain seq x y z
N MET A 1 -18.58 -29.72 1.15
CA MET A 1 -17.57 -29.69 2.23
C MET A 1 -16.23 -29.66 1.54
N GLY A 2 -15.50 -28.55 1.63
CA GLY A 2 -14.20 -28.40 0.98
C GLY A 2 -13.16 -29.13 1.80
N ASP A 3 -12.53 -30.14 1.23
CA ASP A 3 -11.53 -30.95 1.92
C ASP A 3 -10.33 -30.06 2.30
N ALA A 4 -10.05 -30.06 3.60
CA ALA A 4 -8.83 -29.49 4.17
C ALA A 4 -7.60 -30.21 3.60
N MET A 5 -6.42 -29.65 3.87
CA MET A 5 -5.11 -30.29 3.66
C MET A 5 -5.17 -31.79 4.00
N LEU A 6 -4.54 -32.65 3.19
CA LEU A 6 -4.65 -34.10 3.32
C LEU A 6 -4.28 -34.52 4.75
N SER A 7 -5.11 -35.29 5.45
CA SER A 7 -4.66 -35.90 6.71
C SER A 7 -3.42 -36.76 6.47
N GLU A 8 -2.65 -37.05 7.52
CA GLU A 8 -1.47 -37.89 7.40
C GLU A 8 -1.80 -39.24 6.72
N SER A 9 -2.93 -39.85 7.10
CA SER A 9 -3.42 -41.09 6.46
C SER A 9 -3.78 -40.93 4.98
N GLN A 10 -4.40 -39.81 4.59
CA GLN A 10 -4.73 -39.52 3.19
C GLN A 10 -3.46 -39.24 2.36
N LEU A 11 -2.47 -38.58 2.95
CA LEU A 11 -1.21 -38.29 2.29
C LEU A 11 -0.41 -39.56 2.00
N TYR A 12 -0.30 -40.49 2.94
CA TYR A 12 0.39 -41.76 2.70
C TYR A 12 -0.34 -42.61 1.66
N ARG A 13 -1.68 -42.66 1.69
CA ARG A 13 -2.46 -43.31 0.63
C ARG A 13 -2.22 -42.67 -0.73
N TYR A 14 -2.17 -41.34 -0.78
CA TYR A 14 -1.86 -40.59 -1.99
C TYR A 14 -0.47 -40.96 -2.56
N PHE A 15 0.54 -41.15 -1.70
CA PHE A 15 1.86 -41.62 -2.13
C PHE A 15 1.83 -43.02 -2.71
N ASP A 16 1.09 -43.93 -2.09
CA ASP A 16 0.92 -45.31 -2.59
C ASP A 16 0.19 -45.32 -3.94
N ASP A 17 -0.92 -44.59 -4.05
CA ASP A 17 -1.76 -44.51 -5.26
C ASP A 17 -0.96 -43.98 -6.48
N HIS A 18 0.00 -43.09 -6.24
CA HIS A 18 0.84 -42.48 -7.29
C HIS A 18 2.24 -43.11 -7.41
N ASN A 19 2.52 -44.19 -6.69
CA ASN A 19 3.83 -44.86 -6.67
C ASN A 19 5.00 -43.89 -6.41
N VAL A 20 4.85 -42.98 -5.45
CA VAL A 20 5.85 -41.95 -5.14
C VAL A 20 7.08 -42.60 -4.50
N SER A 21 8.28 -42.30 -5.02
CA SER A 21 9.54 -42.86 -4.52
C SER A 21 9.84 -42.41 -3.08
N SER A 22 10.68 -43.17 -2.35
CA SER A 22 11.09 -42.79 -0.99
C SER A 22 11.77 -41.42 -0.93
N ASP A 23 12.62 -41.10 -1.91
CA ASP A 23 13.30 -39.81 -2.01
C ASP A 23 12.31 -38.66 -2.24
N ALA A 24 11.30 -38.87 -3.09
CA ALA A 24 10.23 -37.91 -3.33
C ALA A 24 9.34 -37.72 -2.10
N VAL A 25 8.97 -38.81 -1.40
CA VAL A 25 8.22 -38.75 -0.13
C VAL A 25 8.98 -37.90 0.88
N GLN A 26 10.29 -38.13 1.05
CA GLN A 26 11.10 -37.37 1.98
C GLN A 26 11.14 -35.87 1.60
N TYR A 27 11.32 -35.56 0.31
CA TYR A 27 11.30 -34.18 -0.18
C TYR A 27 9.96 -33.46 0.07
N ILE A 28 8.84 -34.16 -0.17
CA ILE A 28 7.48 -33.64 0.07
C ILE A 28 7.27 -33.41 1.57
N LEU A 29 7.60 -34.38 2.43
CA LEU A 29 7.45 -34.25 3.87
C LEU A 29 8.32 -33.13 4.44
N ASN A 30 9.56 -32.99 3.97
CA ASN A 30 10.43 -31.89 4.37
C ASN A 30 9.82 -30.53 3.99
N THR A 31 9.34 -30.41 2.75
CA THR A 31 8.66 -29.19 2.28
C THR A 31 7.43 -28.88 3.13
N ARG A 32 6.59 -29.89 3.40
CA ARG A 32 5.35 -29.79 4.18
C ARG A 32 5.58 -29.37 5.64
N ASN A 33 6.65 -29.88 6.24
CA ASN A 33 7.03 -29.66 7.63
C ASN A 33 7.93 -28.43 7.83
N SER A 34 8.48 -27.88 6.74
CA SER A 34 9.22 -26.63 6.81
C SER A 34 8.29 -25.56 7.38
N GLN A 35 8.64 -25.00 8.54
CA GLN A 35 7.84 -23.92 9.11
C GLN A 35 7.80 -22.78 8.08
N PRO A 36 6.65 -22.11 7.88
CA PRO A 36 6.61 -20.77 7.30
C PRO A 36 7.28 -19.78 8.27
N SER A 37 8.56 -20.00 8.57
CA SER A 37 9.33 -19.34 9.61
C SER A 37 10.08 -18.20 8.97
N ARG A 38 9.39 -17.04 8.98
CA ARG A 38 9.73 -15.72 8.44
C ARG A 38 8.83 -15.40 7.24
N MET A 39 8.24 -14.21 7.25
CA MET A 39 7.71 -13.63 6.02
C MET A 39 8.86 -13.55 5.00
N VAL A 40 8.92 -14.52 4.12
CA VAL A 40 9.92 -14.64 3.04
C VAL A 40 9.75 -13.44 2.10
N GLY A 41 10.84 -12.94 1.52
CA GLY A 41 10.82 -11.79 0.62
C GLY A 41 10.67 -10.41 1.30
N THR A 42 10.48 -10.33 2.62
CA THR A 42 10.42 -9.02 3.35
C THR A 42 11.66 -8.15 3.19
N HIS A 43 12.81 -8.76 2.94
CA HIS A 43 14.06 -8.08 2.66
C HIS A 43 14.35 -7.89 1.16
N ALA A 44 13.60 -8.55 0.27
CA ALA A 44 13.71 -8.31 -1.16
C ALA A 44 13.38 -6.83 -1.41
N ARG A 45 14.19 -6.14 -2.23
CA ARG A 45 14.02 -4.69 -2.48
C ARG A 45 13.27 -4.38 -3.77
N ASN A 46 13.28 -5.30 -4.73
CA ASN A 46 12.85 -5.03 -6.10
C ASN A 46 11.51 -5.68 -6.50
N ASN A 47 11.15 -6.80 -5.88
CA ASN A 47 9.97 -7.59 -6.26
C ASN A 47 8.73 -7.11 -5.48
N VAL A 48 7.53 -7.47 -5.94
CA VAL A 48 6.29 -7.36 -5.15
C VAL A 48 6.21 -8.64 -4.32
N CYS A 49 6.01 -8.54 -3.01
CA CYS A 49 5.79 -9.73 -2.18
C CYS A 49 4.32 -9.77 -1.79
N SER A 50 3.65 -10.88 -2.06
CA SER A 50 2.24 -11.08 -1.72
C SER A 50 2.02 -12.39 -0.97
N TRP A 51 1.05 -12.37 -0.07
CA TRP A 51 0.67 -13.46 0.82
C TRP A 51 -0.79 -13.79 0.57
N PHE A 52 -1.03 -14.86 -0.18
CA PHE A 52 -2.36 -15.36 -0.49
C PHE A 52 -2.85 -16.29 0.60
N TYR A 53 -4.03 -16.04 1.16
CA TYR A 53 -4.66 -16.97 2.09
C TYR A 53 -5.38 -18.06 1.28
N SER A 54 -4.83 -19.28 1.32
CA SER A 54 -5.45 -20.48 0.76
C SER A 54 -6.50 -21.00 1.73
N GLU A 55 -7.73 -21.12 1.24
CA GLU A 55 -8.84 -21.71 1.99
C GLU A 55 -8.70 -23.23 2.04
N LYS A 56 -8.19 -23.86 0.97
CA LYS A 56 -7.90 -25.29 0.91
C LYS A 56 -6.90 -25.73 1.98
N MET A 57 -5.85 -24.94 2.18
CA MET A 57 -4.77 -25.29 3.10
C MET A 57 -4.86 -24.60 4.47
N GLU A 58 -5.84 -23.71 4.64
CA GLU A 58 -6.02 -22.85 5.83
C GLU A 58 -4.73 -22.13 6.25
N ARG A 59 -3.94 -21.72 5.27
CA ARG A 59 -2.66 -21.04 5.49
C ARG A 59 -2.33 -20.06 4.39
N THR A 60 -1.32 -19.26 4.65
CA THR A 60 -0.81 -18.27 3.71
C THR A 60 0.29 -18.84 2.83
N ILE A 61 0.17 -18.65 1.52
CA ILE A 61 1.16 -18.99 0.49
C ILE A 61 1.84 -17.69 0.05
N SER A 62 3.18 -17.63 0.09
CA SER A 62 3.92 -16.47 -0.37
C SER A 62 4.19 -16.50 -1.88
N THR A 63 4.26 -15.31 -2.48
CA THR A 63 4.51 -15.10 -3.91
C THR A 63 5.39 -13.86 -4.07
N GLU A 64 6.41 -13.93 -4.92
CA GLU A 64 7.33 -12.84 -5.27
C GLU A 64 6.97 -12.15 -6.58
N SER A 65 5.93 -12.63 -7.27
CA SER A 65 5.40 -12.02 -8.49
C SER A 65 3.89 -11.88 -8.42
N ARG A 66 3.41 -10.63 -8.52
CA ARG A 66 1.97 -10.32 -8.59
C ARG A 66 1.34 -10.72 -9.94
N THR A 67 2.15 -10.97 -10.96
CA THR A 67 1.66 -11.31 -12.31
C THR A 67 1.64 -12.80 -12.55
N ALA A 68 2.77 -13.47 -12.39
CA ALA A 68 2.91 -14.86 -12.80
C ALA A 68 2.59 -15.82 -11.64
N GLU A 69 3.28 -15.68 -10.51
CA GLU A 69 3.12 -16.58 -9.36
C GLU A 69 1.75 -16.44 -8.71
N ARG A 70 1.28 -15.20 -8.51
CA ARG A 70 -0.07 -14.95 -7.99
C ARG A 70 -1.16 -15.55 -8.89
N ALA A 71 -1.01 -15.45 -10.20
CA ALA A 71 -1.94 -16.09 -11.14
C ALA A 71 -1.92 -17.61 -11.01
N PHE A 72 -0.73 -18.21 -10.91
CA PHE A 72 -0.58 -19.65 -10.68
C PHE A 72 -1.26 -20.12 -9.39
N VAL A 73 -1.04 -19.41 -8.28
CA VAL A 73 -1.64 -19.74 -6.98
C VAL A 73 -3.17 -19.65 -7.04
N VAL A 74 -3.74 -18.59 -7.63
CA VAL A 74 -5.20 -18.44 -7.78
C VAL A 74 -5.79 -19.57 -8.65
N LEU A 75 -5.15 -19.87 -9.78
CA LEU A 75 -5.60 -20.95 -10.68
C LEU A 75 -5.57 -22.31 -9.97
N SER A 76 -4.52 -22.57 -9.18
CA SER A 76 -4.35 -23.81 -8.43
C SER A 76 -5.30 -23.89 -7.23
N GLU A 77 -5.56 -22.78 -6.54
CA GLU A 77 -6.57 -22.70 -5.49
C GLU A 77 -7.98 -22.94 -6.05
N PHE A 78 -8.26 -22.44 -7.26
CA PHE A 78 -9.55 -22.64 -7.89
C PHE A 78 -9.78 -24.08 -8.37
N ASP A 79 -8.74 -24.73 -8.92
CA ASP A 79 -8.82 -26.08 -9.50
C ASP A 79 -9.07 -27.16 -8.43
N ARG A 80 -10.22 -27.83 -8.47
CA ARG A 80 -10.60 -28.88 -7.51
C ARG A 80 -9.69 -30.11 -7.55
N ASN A 81 -8.88 -30.27 -8.59
CA ASN A 81 -7.94 -31.37 -8.73
C ASN A 81 -6.61 -31.13 -8.00
N VAL A 82 -6.34 -29.89 -7.56
CA VAL A 82 -5.14 -29.56 -6.77
C VAL A 82 -5.51 -29.60 -5.29
N PHE A 83 -4.87 -30.48 -4.53
CA PHE A 83 -5.11 -30.71 -3.11
C PHE A 83 -4.25 -29.79 -2.23
N GLU A 84 -2.95 -29.67 -2.52
CA GLU A 84 -2.02 -28.86 -1.73
C GLU A 84 -1.08 -28.03 -2.62
N ILE A 85 -0.70 -26.84 -2.13
CA ILE A 85 0.18 -25.88 -2.82
C ILE A 85 1.24 -25.36 -1.84
N TRP A 86 2.49 -25.76 -2.05
CA TRP A 86 3.60 -25.40 -1.17
C TRP A 86 4.55 -24.43 -1.89
N ASP A 87 4.75 -23.25 -1.32
CA ASP A 87 5.75 -22.29 -1.80
C ASP A 87 7.15 -22.60 -1.26
N GLN A 88 8.17 -22.24 -2.04
CA GLN A 88 9.59 -22.33 -1.63
C GLN A 88 10.02 -23.74 -1.15
N PRO A 89 9.83 -24.80 -1.94
CA PRO A 89 10.28 -26.14 -1.58
C PRO A 89 11.82 -26.22 -1.44
N GLU A 90 12.33 -27.30 -0.85
CA GLU A 90 13.76 -27.42 -0.52
C GLU A 90 14.68 -27.17 -1.75
N PRO A 91 15.75 -26.36 -1.61
CA PRO A 91 16.67 -26.12 -2.72
C PRO A 91 17.40 -27.38 -3.15
N VAL A 92 17.50 -27.60 -4.46
CA VAL A 92 18.26 -28.69 -5.07
C VAL A 92 19.48 -28.16 -5.82
N ILE A 93 20.50 -29.00 -6.01
CA ILE A 93 21.66 -28.64 -6.81
C ILE A 93 21.41 -29.03 -8.27
N ILE A 94 21.36 -28.02 -9.15
CA ILE A 94 21.23 -28.22 -10.59
C ILE A 94 22.53 -27.92 -11.33
N GLN A 95 22.71 -28.53 -12.50
CA GLN A 95 23.78 -28.20 -13.44
C GLN A 95 23.23 -27.34 -14.58
N LYS A 96 23.65 -26.07 -14.65
CA LYS A 96 23.22 -25.12 -15.68
C LYS A 96 24.39 -24.52 -16.44
N ASN A 97 24.15 -24.02 -17.65
CA ASN A 97 25.19 -23.42 -18.48
C ASN A 97 25.42 -21.94 -18.11
N ASN A 98 26.68 -21.54 -18.03
CA ASN A 98 27.05 -20.14 -17.86
C ASN A 98 27.00 -19.38 -19.19
N SER A 99 27.22 -18.05 -19.17
CA SER A 99 27.24 -17.22 -20.38
C SER A 99 28.35 -17.57 -21.38
N LYS A 100 29.29 -18.46 -21.01
CA LYS A 100 30.36 -18.99 -21.85
C LYS A 100 30.12 -20.46 -22.25
N GLY A 101 28.93 -21.02 -22.00
CA GLY A 101 28.55 -22.40 -22.36
C GLY A 101 29.11 -23.50 -21.44
N GLN A 102 29.74 -23.16 -20.31
CA GLN A 102 30.27 -24.15 -19.36
C GLN A 102 29.22 -24.55 -18.31
N ARG A 103 29.10 -25.85 -18.02
CA ARG A 103 28.23 -26.38 -16.96
C ARG A 103 28.77 -26.03 -15.58
N ARG A 104 27.92 -25.48 -14.71
CA ARG A 104 28.23 -25.23 -13.29
C ARG A 104 27.10 -25.71 -12.38
N ASN A 105 27.48 -26.27 -11.24
CA ASN A 105 26.56 -26.55 -10.16
C ASN A 105 26.07 -25.23 -9.56
N SER A 106 24.77 -25.11 -9.33
CA SER A 106 24.18 -24.00 -8.58
C SER A 106 23.00 -24.48 -7.77
N SER A 107 22.84 -23.93 -6.57
CA SER A 107 21.59 -24.07 -5.81
C SER A 107 20.43 -23.50 -6.61
N TYR A 108 19.32 -24.21 -6.64
CA TYR A 108 18.09 -23.83 -7.30
C TYR A 108 16.92 -24.16 -6.39
N THR A 109 16.07 -23.16 -6.20
CA THR A 109 14.80 -23.28 -5.48
C THR A 109 13.72 -23.11 -6.51
N ALA A 110 12.84 -24.10 -6.66
CA ALA A 110 11.67 -23.96 -7.50
C ALA A 110 10.65 -23.03 -6.83
N ASP A 111 9.70 -22.51 -7.61
CA ASP A 111 8.70 -21.59 -7.07
C ASP A 111 7.67 -22.32 -6.19
N PHE A 112 7.17 -23.48 -6.65
CA PHE A 112 6.14 -24.25 -5.93
C PHE A 112 6.33 -25.78 -6.02
N LEU A 113 5.73 -26.49 -5.05
CA LEU A 113 5.40 -27.91 -5.09
C LEU A 113 3.88 -28.05 -4.97
N ILE A 114 3.24 -28.80 -5.87
CA ILE A 114 1.80 -29.09 -5.80
C ILE A 114 1.57 -30.60 -5.62
N LEU A 115 0.50 -30.92 -4.88
CA LEU A 115 -0.07 -32.27 -4.86
C LEU A 115 -1.43 -32.17 -5.57
N ASP A 116 -1.53 -32.75 -6.76
CA ASP A 116 -2.77 -32.81 -7.53
C ASP A 116 -3.18 -34.25 -7.83
N LYS A 117 -4.33 -34.45 -8.48
CA LYS A 117 -4.86 -35.77 -8.81
C LYS A 117 -3.96 -36.62 -9.72
N ASP A 118 -3.02 -36.01 -10.43
CA ASP A 118 -2.16 -36.68 -11.40
C ASP A 118 -0.79 -37.04 -10.77
N GLY A 119 -0.48 -36.46 -9.62
CA GLY A 119 0.67 -36.79 -8.78
C GLY A 119 1.43 -35.56 -8.27
N PRO A 120 2.48 -35.76 -7.44
CA PRO A 120 3.27 -34.66 -6.93
C PRO A 120 4.11 -34.01 -8.05
N CYS A 121 4.06 -32.68 -8.15
CA CYS A 121 4.72 -31.94 -9.22
C CYS A 121 5.39 -30.67 -8.70
N VAL A 122 6.65 -30.47 -9.06
CA VAL A 122 7.41 -29.23 -8.82
C VAL A 122 7.19 -28.27 -9.98
N VAL A 123 6.89 -27.01 -9.66
CA VAL A 123 6.49 -25.99 -10.64
C VAL A 123 7.42 -24.78 -10.58
N GLU A 124 7.97 -24.42 -11.73
CA GLU A 124 8.63 -23.13 -11.96
C GLU A 124 7.67 -22.19 -12.69
N VAL A 125 7.53 -20.96 -12.21
CA VAL A 125 6.59 -19.98 -12.77
C VAL A 125 7.35 -18.84 -13.45
N LYS A 126 7.01 -18.55 -14.71
CA LYS A 126 7.62 -17.44 -15.48
C LYS A 126 6.58 -16.74 -16.36
N ASP A 127 6.79 -15.47 -16.66
CA ASP A 127 5.99 -14.76 -17.66
C ASP A 127 6.52 -14.97 -19.10
N VAL A 128 5.64 -14.75 -20.08
CA VAL A 128 5.97 -14.91 -21.52
C VAL A 128 7.19 -14.09 -21.93
N ALA A 129 7.32 -12.86 -21.42
CA ALA A 129 8.41 -11.96 -21.79
C ALA A 129 9.77 -12.48 -21.29
N THR A 130 9.79 -13.07 -20.10
CA THR A 130 10.96 -13.66 -19.46
C THR A 130 11.36 -14.95 -20.15
N ILE A 131 10.40 -15.84 -20.45
CA ILE A 131 10.66 -17.05 -21.24
C ILE A 131 11.23 -16.71 -22.61
N THR A 132 10.67 -15.73 -23.31
CA THR A 132 11.18 -15.31 -24.64
C THR A 132 12.65 -14.91 -24.57
N LYS A 133 13.06 -14.20 -23.52
CA LYS A 133 14.47 -13.83 -23.30
C LYS A 133 15.33 -15.03 -22.92
N LEU A 134 14.84 -15.93 -22.06
CA LEU A 134 15.59 -17.09 -21.58
C LEU A 134 15.83 -18.11 -22.70
N VAL A 135 14.82 -18.41 -23.51
CA VAL A 135 14.96 -19.30 -24.67
C VAL A 135 15.94 -18.73 -25.69
N ALA A 136 15.91 -17.40 -25.93
CA ALA A 136 16.84 -16.76 -26.85
C ALA A 136 18.28 -16.71 -26.33
N ALA A 137 18.47 -16.44 -25.03
CA ALA A 137 19.79 -16.25 -24.44
C ALA A 137 20.45 -17.56 -23.94
N LYS A 138 19.65 -18.59 -23.63
CA LYS A 138 20.06 -19.83 -22.97
C LYS A 138 19.33 -21.05 -23.52
N ALA A 139 19.33 -21.20 -24.84
CA ALA A 139 18.63 -22.27 -25.56
C ALA A 139 19.03 -23.71 -25.13
N GLU A 140 20.21 -23.89 -24.53
CA GLU A 140 20.67 -25.19 -24.03
C GLU A 140 19.99 -25.61 -22.71
N ASP A 141 19.56 -24.63 -21.90
CA ASP A 141 18.91 -24.85 -20.61
C ASP A 141 17.38 -24.75 -20.74
N TRP A 142 16.89 -23.82 -21.57
CA TRP A 142 15.48 -23.50 -21.76
C TRP A 142 15.03 -23.88 -23.17
N VAL A 143 14.23 -24.93 -23.27
CA VAL A 143 13.81 -25.51 -24.56
C VAL A 143 12.30 -25.35 -24.73
N LYS A 144 11.90 -24.82 -25.89
CA LYS A 144 10.49 -24.80 -26.30
C LYS A 144 10.18 -26.08 -27.08
N ARG A 145 9.19 -26.84 -26.63
CA ARG A 145 8.70 -28.05 -27.30
C ARG A 145 7.78 -27.73 -28.48
N TYR A 146 7.51 -28.74 -29.31
CA TYR A 146 6.61 -28.64 -30.47
C TYR A 146 5.18 -28.26 -30.10
N ASP A 147 4.69 -28.71 -28.95
CA ASP A 147 3.37 -28.37 -28.40
C ASP A 147 3.30 -26.96 -27.77
N GLY A 148 4.42 -26.22 -27.78
CA GLY A 148 4.53 -24.89 -27.21
C GLY A 148 4.88 -24.85 -25.72
N SER A 149 4.95 -26.00 -25.04
CA SER A 149 5.39 -26.09 -23.64
C SER A 149 6.89 -25.75 -23.50
N ILE A 150 7.28 -25.34 -22.30
CA ILE A 150 8.65 -24.94 -21.98
C ILE A 150 9.25 -25.94 -20.99
N ASP A 151 10.43 -26.45 -21.31
CA ASP A 151 11.24 -27.23 -20.39
C ASP A 151 12.41 -26.41 -19.88
N TYR A 152 12.60 -26.44 -18.55
CA TYR A 152 13.87 -26.09 -17.93
C TYR A 152 14.65 -27.37 -17.61
N LEU A 153 15.49 -27.81 -18.55
CA LEU A 153 16.15 -29.12 -18.51
C LEU A 153 17.02 -29.35 -17.27
N PRO A 154 17.79 -28.36 -16.76
CA PRO A 154 18.58 -28.53 -15.54
C PRO A 154 17.76 -28.98 -14.32
N ALA A 155 16.62 -28.36 -14.07
CA ALA A 155 15.76 -28.70 -12.93
C ALA A 155 15.01 -30.00 -13.18
N LYS A 156 14.44 -30.16 -14.40
CA LYS A 156 13.67 -31.35 -14.79
C LYS A 156 14.44 -32.64 -14.53
N ARG A 157 15.71 -32.71 -14.96
CA ARG A 157 16.58 -33.89 -14.76
C ARG A 157 16.84 -34.23 -13.29
N VAL A 158 16.83 -33.23 -12.40
CA VAL A 158 17.09 -33.45 -10.97
C VAL A 158 15.83 -33.95 -10.28
N PHE A 159 14.67 -33.35 -10.55
CA PHE A 159 13.40 -33.80 -9.97
C PHE A 159 12.96 -35.17 -10.49
N GLU A 160 13.17 -35.47 -11.78
CA GLU A 160 12.91 -36.81 -12.32
C GLU A 160 13.75 -37.89 -11.61
N LYS A 161 14.99 -37.57 -11.20
CA LYS A 161 15.83 -38.50 -10.41
C LYS A 161 15.33 -38.69 -8.99
N ILE A 162 14.79 -37.63 -8.38
CA ILE A 162 14.14 -37.70 -7.05
C ILE A 162 12.85 -38.52 -7.15
N GLY A 163 12.22 -38.63 -8.33
CA GLY A 163 10.93 -39.28 -8.53
C GLY A 163 9.75 -38.30 -8.52
N LEU A 164 10.00 -37.02 -8.83
CA LEU A 164 9.00 -35.95 -8.87
C LEU A 164 8.80 -35.44 -10.29
N GLY A 165 7.55 -35.13 -10.64
CA GLY A 165 7.26 -34.37 -11.85
C GLY A 165 7.85 -32.95 -11.78
N PHE A 166 8.22 -32.39 -12.92
CA PHE A 166 8.64 -30.99 -13.03
C PHE A 166 8.03 -30.33 -14.25
N ARG A 167 7.43 -29.15 -14.07
CA ARG A 167 6.85 -28.36 -15.17
C ARG A 167 7.12 -26.87 -15.02
N VAL A 168 7.18 -26.18 -16.16
CA VAL A 168 7.22 -24.71 -16.20
C VAL A 168 5.84 -24.18 -16.52
N PHE A 169 5.25 -23.41 -15.60
CA PHE A 169 4.04 -22.66 -15.85
C PHE A 169 4.37 -21.29 -16.46
N VAL A 170 3.83 -21.02 -17.65
CA VAL A 170 4.05 -19.76 -18.36
C VAL A 170 2.81 -18.89 -18.27
N ALA A 171 2.90 -17.83 -17.47
CA ALA A 171 1.81 -16.87 -17.31
C ALA A 171 1.73 -15.94 -18.53
N SER A 172 0.63 -16.02 -19.28
CA SER A 172 0.30 -15.08 -20.35
C SER A 172 -0.50 -13.88 -19.81
N ASN A 173 -0.45 -12.76 -20.53
CA ASN A 173 -1.27 -11.59 -20.17
C ASN A 173 -2.77 -11.84 -20.34
N ASP A 174 -3.16 -12.88 -21.06
CA ASP A 174 -4.56 -13.21 -21.34
C ASP A 174 -5.24 -13.84 -20.11
N LEU A 175 -4.46 -14.38 -19.17
CA LEU A 175 -4.96 -14.91 -17.90
C LEU A 175 -5.54 -13.84 -16.97
N ARG A 176 -5.35 -12.54 -17.25
CA ARG A 176 -5.76 -11.44 -16.36
C ARG A 176 -7.25 -11.46 -16.01
N PHE A 177 -8.12 -11.78 -16.97
CA PHE A 177 -9.57 -11.86 -16.77
C PHE A 177 -9.93 -13.11 -15.99
N ARG A 178 -9.38 -14.26 -16.38
CA ARG A 178 -9.59 -15.54 -15.70
C ARG A 178 -9.22 -15.48 -14.22
N VAL A 179 -8.04 -14.95 -13.91
CA VAL A 179 -7.55 -14.83 -12.52
C VAL A 179 -8.49 -13.92 -11.72
N LEU A 180 -8.90 -12.78 -12.25
CA LEU A 180 -9.83 -11.87 -11.57
C LEU A 180 -11.20 -12.53 -11.32
N ASN A 181 -11.74 -13.23 -12.31
CA ASN A 181 -13.01 -13.93 -12.19
C ASN A 181 -12.94 -15.10 -11.21
N GLN A 182 -11.85 -15.87 -11.20
CA GLN A 182 -11.67 -16.97 -10.26
C GLN A 182 -11.41 -16.50 -8.84
N GLU A 183 -10.70 -15.38 -8.65
CA GLU A 183 -10.62 -14.73 -7.33
C GLU A 183 -12.02 -14.42 -6.81
N LEU A 184 -12.95 -13.95 -7.66
CA LEU A 184 -14.33 -13.68 -7.31
C LEU A 184 -15.13 -14.94 -6.94
N LEU A 185 -15.02 -15.98 -7.78
CA LEU A 185 -15.71 -17.26 -7.57
C LEU A 185 -15.27 -17.94 -6.27
N LEU A 186 -13.97 -17.88 -5.93
CA LEU A 186 -13.47 -18.41 -4.67
C LEU A 186 -14.17 -17.77 -3.46
N ARG A 187 -14.53 -16.49 -3.53
CA ARG A 187 -15.15 -15.78 -2.39
C ARG A 187 -16.56 -16.24 -2.08
N THR A 188 -17.33 -16.62 -3.11
CA THR A 188 -18.70 -17.07 -2.89
C THR A 188 -18.79 -18.45 -2.24
N ARG A 189 -17.73 -19.26 -2.27
CA ARG A 189 -17.69 -20.61 -1.66
C ARG A 189 -17.89 -20.58 -0.14
N THR A 190 -17.53 -19.47 0.50
CA THR A 190 -17.68 -19.31 1.96
C THR A 190 -19.07 -18.82 2.39
N MET A 191 -19.92 -18.43 1.44
CA MET A 191 -21.24 -17.88 1.71
C MET A 191 -22.31 -18.97 1.85
N GLY A 192 -23.03 -18.96 2.97
CA GLY A 192 -24.19 -19.83 3.20
C GLY A 192 -25.48 -19.35 2.51
N SER A 193 -25.39 -18.84 1.28
CA SER A 193 -26.56 -18.37 0.52
C SER A 193 -27.38 -19.55 -0.01
N PRO A 194 -28.72 -19.42 -0.09
CA PRO A 194 -29.55 -20.46 -0.70
C PRO A 194 -29.17 -20.61 -2.18
N CYS A 195 -28.99 -21.86 -2.59
CA CYS A 195 -28.78 -22.21 -3.99
C CYS A 195 -30.04 -21.82 -4.79
N ILE A 196 -29.85 -21.33 -6.01
CA ILE A 196 -30.96 -21.13 -6.94
C ILE A 196 -31.65 -22.49 -7.16
N VAL A 197 -32.97 -22.52 -7.07
CA VAL A 197 -33.76 -23.72 -7.39
C VAL A 197 -33.57 -24.05 -8.87
N GLU A 198 -33.21 -25.29 -9.18
CA GLU A 198 -32.88 -25.72 -10.54
C GLU A 198 -34.04 -25.51 -11.52
N ASP A 199 -35.28 -25.66 -11.06
CA ASP A 199 -36.48 -25.42 -11.86
C ASP A 199 -36.62 -23.93 -12.23
N ASP A 200 -36.38 -23.00 -11.31
CA ASP A 200 -36.42 -21.56 -11.60
C ASP A 200 -35.34 -21.15 -12.60
N LEU A 201 -34.15 -21.73 -12.46
CA LEU A 201 -33.06 -21.52 -13.42
C LEU A 201 -33.45 -22.09 -14.80
N SER A 202 -34.03 -23.28 -14.84
CA SER A 202 -34.49 -23.91 -16.08
C SER A 202 -35.56 -23.07 -16.77
N ASN A 203 -36.56 -22.59 -16.04
CA ASN A 203 -37.63 -21.71 -16.55
C ASN A 203 -37.06 -20.42 -17.18
N ALA A 204 -36.05 -19.80 -16.55
CA ALA A 204 -35.40 -18.62 -17.13
C ALA A 204 -34.67 -18.95 -18.46
N PHE A 205 -34.05 -20.12 -18.55
CA PHE A 205 -33.33 -20.54 -19.76
C PHE A 205 -34.22 -21.14 -20.85
N GLU A 206 -35.49 -21.43 -20.57
CA GLU A 206 -36.51 -21.73 -21.58
C GLU A 206 -36.95 -20.49 -22.35
N GLU A 207 -36.97 -19.31 -21.71
CA GLU A 207 -37.29 -18.03 -22.34
C GLU A 207 -36.17 -17.52 -23.26
N SER A 208 -34.92 -17.72 -22.86
CA SER A 208 -33.74 -17.37 -23.62
C SER A 208 -32.58 -18.29 -23.26
N PHE A 209 -31.85 -18.78 -24.26
CA PHE A 209 -30.69 -19.64 -23.99
C PHE A 209 -29.50 -18.89 -23.38
N CYS A 210 -29.50 -17.55 -23.43
CA CYS A 210 -28.46 -16.70 -22.85
C CYS A 210 -29.03 -15.47 -22.14
N TRP A 211 -28.36 -15.05 -21.08
CA TRP A 211 -28.71 -13.86 -20.29
C TRP A 211 -27.45 -13.10 -19.92
N THR A 212 -27.51 -11.77 -19.77
CA THR A 212 -26.43 -11.10 -19.02
C THR A 212 -26.54 -11.43 -17.54
N LEU A 213 -25.44 -11.36 -16.80
CA LEU A 213 -25.45 -11.54 -15.35
C LEU A 213 -26.44 -10.56 -14.69
N TYR A 214 -26.51 -9.32 -15.19
CA TYR A 214 -27.49 -8.31 -14.78
C TYR A 214 -28.93 -8.75 -15.06
N ASP A 215 -29.26 -9.09 -16.31
CA ASP A 215 -30.64 -9.40 -16.72
C ASP A 215 -31.16 -10.68 -16.05
N LEU A 216 -30.29 -11.68 -15.83
CA LEU A 216 -30.65 -12.88 -15.10
C LEU A 216 -31.01 -12.56 -13.65
N ARG A 217 -30.23 -11.69 -12.97
CA ARG A 217 -30.55 -11.23 -11.61
C ARG A 217 -31.92 -10.57 -11.54
N GLU A 218 -32.20 -9.67 -12.48
CA GLU A 218 -33.50 -8.96 -12.56
C GLU A 218 -34.65 -9.93 -12.85
N ARG A 219 -34.49 -10.83 -13.83
CA ARG A 219 -35.49 -11.85 -14.20
C ARG A 219 -35.81 -12.78 -13.03
N MET A 220 -34.81 -13.13 -12.23
CA MET A 220 -34.95 -14.00 -11.06
C MET A 220 -35.29 -13.24 -9.78
N LYS A 221 -35.38 -11.89 -9.83
CA LYS A 221 -35.67 -11.02 -8.68
C LYS A 221 -34.73 -11.24 -7.50
N LEU A 222 -33.44 -11.47 -7.79
CA LEU A 222 -32.41 -11.66 -6.77
C LEU A 222 -31.89 -10.32 -6.26
N ASN A 223 -31.60 -10.25 -4.96
CA ASN A 223 -31.09 -9.02 -4.32
C ASN A 223 -29.63 -8.71 -4.70
N ASP A 224 -28.84 -9.75 -4.98
CA ASP A 224 -27.41 -9.69 -5.24
C ASP A 224 -26.98 -10.80 -6.21
N TYR A 225 -25.70 -10.85 -6.58
CA TYR A 225 -25.17 -11.82 -7.55
C TYR A 225 -24.64 -13.11 -6.93
N THR A 226 -24.73 -13.30 -5.61
CA THR A 226 -24.07 -14.41 -4.88
C THR A 226 -24.49 -15.77 -5.43
N SER A 227 -25.80 -16.04 -5.49
CA SER A 227 -26.30 -17.36 -5.88
C SER A 227 -26.07 -17.68 -7.36
N ILE A 228 -26.07 -16.67 -8.25
CA ILE A 228 -25.73 -16.87 -9.67
C ILE A 228 -24.24 -17.22 -9.80
N ILE A 229 -23.36 -16.50 -9.10
CA ILE A 229 -21.91 -16.76 -9.13
C ILE A 229 -21.58 -18.12 -8.52
N GLN A 230 -22.30 -18.56 -7.48
CA GLN A 230 -22.19 -19.93 -6.95
C GLN A 230 -22.60 -20.97 -8.01
N CYS A 231 -23.66 -20.73 -8.78
CA CYS A 231 -24.05 -21.62 -9.88
C CYS A 231 -22.96 -21.71 -10.98
N ILE A 232 -22.20 -20.64 -11.19
CA ILE A 232 -21.02 -20.66 -12.09
C ILE A 232 -19.89 -21.51 -11.48
N ASP A 233 -19.57 -21.35 -10.19
CA ASP A 233 -18.53 -22.13 -9.50
C ASP A 233 -18.86 -23.64 -9.43
N GLU A 234 -20.15 -23.97 -9.34
CA GLU A 234 -20.67 -25.35 -9.37
C GLU A 234 -20.71 -25.95 -10.78
N GLY A 235 -20.49 -25.15 -11.83
CA GLY A 235 -20.54 -25.60 -13.22
C GLY A 235 -21.96 -25.78 -13.77
N LYS A 236 -22.96 -25.13 -13.17
CA LYS A 236 -24.35 -25.08 -13.68
C LYS A 236 -24.54 -24.00 -14.75
N LEU A 237 -23.76 -22.92 -14.66
CA LEU A 237 -23.75 -21.81 -15.61
C LEU A 237 -22.34 -21.57 -16.14
N PHE A 238 -22.25 -21.12 -17.39
CA PHE A 238 -21.00 -20.90 -18.08
C PHE A 238 -20.96 -19.52 -18.73
N PHE A 239 -19.75 -18.94 -18.81
CA PHE A 239 -19.47 -17.67 -19.47
C PHE A 239 -18.04 -17.69 -20.04
N GLU A 240 -17.69 -16.74 -20.90
CA GLU A 240 -16.35 -16.66 -21.48
C GLU A 240 -15.35 -16.01 -20.50
N CYS A 241 -14.82 -16.82 -19.59
CA CYS A 241 -14.00 -16.40 -18.45
C CYS A 241 -12.68 -15.70 -18.84
N ASP A 242 -12.18 -15.91 -20.07
CA ASP A 242 -10.92 -15.31 -20.54
C ASP A 242 -11.09 -13.91 -21.16
N THR A 243 -12.32 -13.49 -21.46
CA THR A 243 -12.56 -12.20 -22.13
C THR A 243 -13.62 -11.34 -21.46
N GLU A 244 -14.45 -11.93 -20.61
CA GLU A 244 -15.54 -11.26 -19.90
C GLU A 244 -15.22 -11.14 -18.41
N MET A 245 -15.90 -10.22 -17.72
CA MET A 245 -15.66 -9.96 -16.30
C MET A 245 -16.96 -10.07 -15.51
N LEU A 246 -16.93 -10.86 -14.44
CA LEU A 246 -18.04 -10.96 -13.50
C LEU A 246 -18.30 -9.63 -12.76
N SER A 247 -17.29 -8.77 -12.64
CA SER A 247 -17.41 -7.42 -12.09
C SER A 247 -18.15 -6.44 -13.03
N GLU A 248 -18.42 -6.84 -14.29
CA GLU A 248 -19.19 -6.06 -15.26
C GLU A 248 -20.48 -6.82 -15.67
N PRO A 249 -21.53 -6.82 -14.82
CA PRO A 249 -22.68 -7.72 -14.99
C PRO A 249 -23.43 -7.60 -16.32
N ARG A 250 -23.45 -6.41 -16.93
CA ARG A 250 -24.10 -6.18 -18.23
C ARG A 250 -23.26 -6.67 -19.42
N GLY A 251 -21.95 -6.81 -19.22
CA GLY A 251 -21.02 -7.30 -20.25
C GLY A 251 -20.82 -8.81 -20.20
N CYS A 252 -21.10 -9.45 -19.06
CA CYS A 252 -20.92 -10.88 -18.82
C CYS A 252 -22.18 -11.66 -19.21
N TYR A 253 -22.08 -12.55 -20.20
CA TYR A 253 -23.20 -13.36 -20.68
C TYR A 253 -23.09 -14.79 -20.18
N LEU A 254 -24.20 -15.31 -19.69
CA LEU A 254 -24.34 -16.63 -19.08
C LEU A 254 -25.14 -17.54 -20.00
N VAL A 255 -24.70 -18.80 -20.09
CA VAL A 255 -25.42 -19.88 -20.76
C VAL A 255 -25.51 -21.09 -19.83
N LYS A 256 -26.59 -21.88 -19.95
CA LYS A 256 -26.76 -23.12 -19.19
C LYS A 256 -25.86 -24.25 -19.69
N ARG A 257 -25.53 -24.26 -20.99
CA ARG A 257 -24.64 -25.27 -21.59
C ARG A 257 -23.44 -24.62 -22.25
N LYS A 258 -22.25 -25.12 -21.94
CA LYS A 258 -20.97 -24.55 -22.41
C LYS A 258 -20.83 -24.49 -23.94
N ASP A 259 -21.43 -25.44 -24.67
CA ASP A 259 -21.42 -25.48 -26.14
C ASP A 259 -22.17 -24.31 -26.79
N LEU A 260 -23.03 -23.61 -26.05
CA LEU A 260 -23.79 -22.45 -26.52
C LEU A 260 -23.00 -21.13 -26.48
N LEU A 261 -21.85 -21.08 -25.79
CA LEU A 261 -21.03 -19.86 -25.69
C LEU A 261 -20.65 -19.28 -27.06
N LYS A 262 -20.42 -20.13 -28.05
CA LYS A 262 -20.07 -19.71 -29.42
C LYS A 262 -21.17 -18.90 -30.13
N TYR A 263 -22.42 -19.02 -29.69
CA TYR A 263 -23.56 -18.28 -30.27
C TYR A 263 -23.81 -16.94 -29.57
N VAL A 264 -23.22 -16.71 -28.38
CA VAL A 264 -23.41 -15.47 -27.61
C VAL A 264 -23.00 -14.23 -28.42
N SER A 265 -21.99 -14.35 -29.28
CA SER A 265 -21.55 -13.24 -30.13
C SER A 265 -22.62 -12.76 -31.12
N GLU A 266 -23.57 -13.61 -31.51
CA GLU A 266 -24.67 -13.24 -32.41
C GLU A 266 -25.74 -12.39 -31.71
N PHE A 267 -25.87 -12.57 -30.40
CA PHE A 267 -26.78 -11.81 -29.53
C PHE A 267 -26.16 -10.51 -29.03
N ARG A 268 -24.82 -10.44 -29.07
CA ARG A 268 -24.10 -9.20 -28.82
C ARG A 268 -24.27 -8.28 -30.02
N GLY A 269 -24.94 -7.16 -29.79
CA GLY A 269 -24.88 -6.03 -30.73
C GLY A 269 -23.43 -5.65 -31.07
N PRO A 270 -23.21 -4.96 -32.20
CA PRO A 270 -21.86 -4.64 -32.67
C PRO A 270 -21.10 -3.84 -31.61
N LYS A 271 -19.98 -4.39 -31.12
CA LYS A 271 -19.11 -3.66 -30.20
C LYS A 271 -18.51 -2.45 -30.92
N ILE A 272 -18.49 -1.31 -30.23
CA ILE A 272 -17.79 -0.10 -30.70
C ILE A 272 -16.28 -0.35 -30.81
N TYR A 273 -15.74 -1.21 -29.94
CA TYR A 273 -14.32 -1.56 -29.89
C TYR A 273 -14.13 -3.06 -29.65
N HIS A 274 -13.12 -3.62 -30.30
CA HIS A 274 -12.58 -4.95 -30.05
C HIS A 274 -11.06 -4.89 -30.31
N ASP A 275 -10.27 -5.79 -29.71
CA ASP A 275 -8.81 -5.65 -29.67
C ASP A 275 -8.15 -5.57 -31.06
N SER A 276 -8.76 -6.14 -32.10
CA SER A 276 -8.29 -6.05 -33.48
C SER A 276 -8.74 -4.81 -34.26
N LEU A 277 -9.60 -3.95 -33.69
CA LEU A 277 -10.12 -2.76 -34.39
C LEU A 277 -9.01 -1.74 -34.69
N LEU A 278 -8.13 -1.50 -33.71
CA LEU A 278 -7.12 -0.46 -33.78
C LEU A 278 -5.78 -1.03 -34.19
N SER A 279 -5.48 -0.95 -35.48
CA SER A 279 -4.15 -1.18 -36.04
C SER A 279 -3.50 0.14 -36.45
N ALA A 280 -2.17 0.20 -36.45
CA ALA A 280 -1.46 1.35 -37.01
C ALA A 280 -1.77 1.46 -38.51
N ILE A 281 -2.42 2.55 -38.92
CA ILE A 281 -2.71 2.85 -40.31
C ILE A 281 -1.60 3.74 -40.86
N GLU A 282 -1.07 3.39 -42.03
CA GLU A 282 -0.06 4.21 -42.68
C GLU A 282 -0.61 5.59 -43.06
N VAL A 283 0.24 6.61 -42.94
CA VAL A 283 -0.07 8.01 -43.31
C VAL A 283 -0.54 8.16 -44.76
N VAL A 284 -0.13 7.25 -45.65
CA VAL A 284 -0.56 7.24 -47.06
C VAL A 284 -2.03 6.82 -47.20
N ARG A 285 -2.56 6.02 -46.26
CA ARG A 285 -3.97 5.65 -46.23
C ARG A 285 -4.81 6.70 -45.50
N MET A 286 -4.30 7.22 -44.39
CA MET A 286 -4.96 8.26 -43.59
C MET A 286 -3.98 9.40 -43.26
N PRO A 287 -3.90 10.45 -44.10
CA PRO A 287 -2.94 11.54 -43.93
C PRO A 287 -3.35 12.53 -42.82
N PRO A 288 -2.38 13.22 -42.17
CA PRO A 288 -2.66 14.41 -41.37
C PRO A 288 -3.38 15.49 -42.19
N THR A 289 -4.15 16.36 -41.52
CA THR A 289 -4.94 17.42 -42.16
C THR A 289 -4.13 18.26 -43.16
N ALA A 290 -2.93 18.71 -42.77
CA ALA A 290 -2.06 19.49 -43.65
C ALA A 290 -1.64 18.75 -44.94
N TYR A 291 -1.49 17.42 -44.87
CA TYR A 291 -1.12 16.59 -46.03
C TYR A 291 -2.33 16.38 -46.92
N ALA A 292 -3.52 16.20 -46.33
CA ALA A 292 -4.79 16.13 -47.03
C ALA A 292 -5.09 17.44 -47.78
N GLU A 293 -4.97 18.59 -47.13
CA GLU A 293 -5.14 19.91 -47.74
C GLU A 293 -4.17 20.12 -48.91
N SER A 294 -2.89 19.76 -48.73
CA SER A 294 -1.92 19.84 -49.82
C SER A 294 -2.27 18.90 -50.98
N ALA A 295 -2.79 17.70 -50.71
CA ALA A 295 -3.23 16.77 -51.74
C ALA A 295 -4.50 17.25 -52.46
N LEU A 296 -5.46 17.83 -51.74
CA LEU A 296 -6.67 18.44 -52.31
C LEU A 296 -6.34 19.65 -53.17
N GLU A 297 -5.41 20.50 -52.73
CA GLU A 297 -4.93 21.64 -53.53
C GLU A 297 -4.25 21.17 -54.81
N ARG A 298 -3.44 20.10 -54.73
CA ARG A 298 -2.86 19.46 -55.92
C ARG A 298 -3.94 18.92 -56.85
N LEU A 299 -4.98 18.28 -56.33
CA LEU A 299 -6.12 17.80 -57.12
C LEU A 299 -6.86 18.95 -57.80
N LYS A 300 -7.15 20.04 -57.08
CA LYS A 300 -7.78 21.24 -57.64
C LYS A 300 -6.97 21.81 -58.80
N ARG A 301 -5.65 21.92 -58.64
CA ARG A 301 -4.73 22.42 -59.68
C ARG A 301 -4.58 21.48 -60.87
N ILE A 302 -4.71 20.16 -60.67
CA ILE A 302 -4.75 19.18 -61.76
C ILE A 302 -6.06 19.32 -62.54
N GLY A 303 -7.18 19.47 -61.84
CA GLY A 303 -8.53 19.64 -62.40
C GLY A 303 -8.74 20.98 -63.12
N SER A 304 -8.07 22.05 -62.69
CA SER A 304 -8.08 23.35 -63.37
C SER A 304 -7.22 23.39 -64.64
N HIS A 305 -6.68 22.24 -65.09
CA HIS A 305 -5.86 22.09 -66.29
C HIS A 305 -4.61 23.00 -66.33
N GLU A 306 -4.10 23.39 -65.16
CA GLU A 306 -2.92 24.25 -65.06
C GLU A 306 -1.68 23.60 -65.71
N ASN A 307 -1.00 24.34 -66.58
CA ASN A 307 0.19 23.86 -67.29
C ASN A 307 1.46 24.22 -66.52
N GLY A 308 1.98 23.27 -65.73
CA GLY A 308 3.21 23.45 -64.96
C GLY A 308 4.04 22.17 -64.80
N ARG A 309 5.34 22.30 -64.52
CA ARG A 309 6.26 21.16 -64.24
C ARG A 309 5.76 20.32 -63.04
N SER A 310 5.23 20.99 -62.01
CA SER A 310 4.68 20.33 -60.82
C SER A 310 3.40 19.53 -61.13
N VAL A 311 2.49 20.08 -61.93
CA VAL A 311 1.23 19.42 -62.31
C VAL A 311 1.50 18.20 -63.20
N ARG A 312 2.44 18.29 -64.15
CA ARG A 312 2.90 17.12 -64.94
C ARG A 312 3.45 15.99 -64.05
N ARG A 313 4.27 16.35 -63.05
CA ARG A 313 4.79 15.38 -62.06
C ARG A 313 3.67 14.76 -61.23
N TRP A 314 2.68 15.55 -60.80
CA TRP A 314 1.53 15.06 -60.04
C TRP A 314 0.65 14.13 -60.87
N ARG A 315 0.36 14.44 -62.15
CA ARG A 315 -0.33 13.52 -63.08
C ARG A 315 0.43 12.20 -63.26
N ALA A 316 1.76 12.24 -63.35
CA ALA A 316 2.57 11.03 -63.39
C ALA A 316 2.50 10.21 -62.09
N LEU A 317 2.43 10.87 -60.93
CA LEU A 317 2.22 10.21 -59.64
C LEU A 317 0.83 9.57 -59.54
N VAL A 318 -0.22 10.24 -60.02
CA VAL A 318 -1.59 9.67 -60.09
C VAL A 318 -1.61 8.45 -61.01
N LYS A 319 -1.01 8.54 -62.21
CA LYS A 319 -0.92 7.39 -63.13
C LYS A 319 -0.14 6.22 -62.53
N LYS A 320 0.92 6.50 -61.77
CA LYS A 320 1.70 5.48 -61.06
C LYS A 320 0.88 4.86 -59.92
N GLY A 321 0.26 5.67 -59.07
CA GLY A 321 -0.55 5.21 -57.94
C GLY A 321 -1.77 4.41 -58.40
N GLY A 322 -2.40 4.78 -59.50
CA GLY A 322 -3.49 3.99 -60.10
C GLY A 322 -3.07 2.57 -60.52
N ARG A 323 -1.82 2.38 -60.97
CA ARG A 323 -1.27 1.03 -61.23
C ARG A 323 -1.00 0.23 -59.95
N GLU A 324 -0.79 0.92 -58.83
CA GLU A 324 -0.56 0.36 -57.50
C GLU A 324 -1.87 0.25 -56.67
N GLY A 325 -3.03 0.56 -57.28
CA GLY A 325 -4.35 0.47 -56.65
C GLY A 325 -4.72 1.64 -55.72
N TRP A 326 -4.04 2.78 -55.82
CA TRP A 326 -4.28 3.97 -54.99
C TRP A 326 -5.24 4.96 -55.65
N SER A 327 -6.02 5.68 -54.84
CA SER A 327 -6.84 6.78 -55.34
C SER A 327 -5.98 7.96 -55.80
N GLU A 328 -6.55 8.86 -56.61
CA GLU A 328 -5.85 10.09 -57.04
C GLU A 328 -5.42 10.93 -55.84
N PHE A 329 -6.29 11.03 -54.83
CA PHE A 329 -6.00 11.70 -53.56
C PHE A 329 -4.81 11.06 -52.84
N GLN A 330 -4.83 9.73 -52.64
CA GLN A 330 -3.75 9.01 -51.97
C GLN A 330 -2.42 9.15 -52.70
N SER A 331 -2.46 9.12 -54.04
CA SER A 331 -1.29 9.30 -54.91
C SER A 331 -0.61 10.66 -54.77
N LEU A 332 -1.36 11.67 -54.31
CA LEU A 332 -0.92 13.05 -54.19
C LEU A 332 -0.56 13.46 -52.75
N ILE A 333 -0.70 12.55 -51.78
CA ILE A 333 -0.27 12.79 -50.40
C ILE A 333 1.24 13.09 -50.38
N PRO A 334 1.68 14.21 -49.77
CA PRO A 334 3.09 14.52 -49.63
C PRO A 334 3.85 13.43 -48.85
N LYS A 335 4.90 12.87 -49.46
CA LYS A 335 5.81 11.91 -48.81
C LYS A 335 6.93 12.61 -48.02
N TRP A 336 6.62 13.73 -47.35
CA TRP A 336 7.62 14.50 -46.59
C TRP A 336 8.23 13.68 -45.45
N PHE A 337 7.45 12.77 -44.86
CA PHE A 337 7.99 11.82 -43.90
C PHE A 337 9.15 11.01 -44.49
N PHE A 338 9.17 10.66 -45.78
CA PHE A 338 10.30 9.96 -46.43
C PHE A 338 11.42 10.90 -46.91
N SER A 339 11.25 12.21 -46.76
CA SER A 339 12.22 13.20 -47.22
C SER A 339 13.30 13.46 -46.15
N GLY A 340 14.48 13.87 -46.60
CA GLY A 340 15.63 14.15 -45.74
C GLY A 340 16.61 12.98 -45.61
N ASN A 341 17.89 13.30 -45.42
CA ASN A 341 18.94 12.30 -45.22
C ASN A 341 18.79 11.64 -43.85
N ARG A 342 18.42 10.35 -43.84
CA ARG A 342 18.27 9.52 -42.64
C ARG A 342 19.54 8.77 -42.25
N ARG A 343 20.62 8.89 -43.02
CA ARG A 343 21.90 8.26 -42.67
C ARG A 343 22.50 8.99 -41.46
N ARG A 344 23.12 8.21 -40.57
CA ARG A 344 23.78 8.68 -39.35
C ARG A 344 24.86 9.71 -39.75
N LYS A 345 24.70 10.95 -39.31
CA LYS A 345 25.64 12.06 -39.60
C LYS A 345 26.76 12.22 -38.57
N VAL A 346 26.62 11.57 -37.41
CA VAL A 346 27.59 11.62 -36.32
C VAL A 346 28.54 10.44 -36.48
N ASN A 347 29.84 10.70 -36.40
CA ASN A 347 30.87 9.66 -36.43
C ASN A 347 30.67 8.70 -35.24
N GLU A 348 30.94 7.41 -35.46
CA GLU A 348 30.78 6.37 -34.44
C GLU A 348 31.59 6.62 -33.17
N LEU A 349 32.85 7.05 -33.31
CA LEU A 349 33.73 7.38 -32.19
C LEU A 349 33.18 8.52 -31.33
N VAL A 350 32.65 9.57 -31.97
CA VAL A 350 32.03 10.71 -31.27
C VAL A 350 30.78 10.27 -30.51
N GLU A 351 30.00 9.36 -31.08
CA GLU A 351 28.80 8.86 -30.42
C GLU A 351 29.13 7.94 -29.24
N GLU A 352 30.09 7.03 -29.40
CA GLU A 352 30.57 6.17 -28.32
C GLU A 352 31.08 6.99 -27.13
N PHE A 353 31.92 8.00 -27.40
CA PHE A 353 32.41 8.90 -26.37
C PHE A 353 31.27 9.72 -25.73
N LEU A 354 30.30 10.21 -26.51
CA LEU A 354 29.13 10.91 -25.98
C LEU A 354 28.32 10.02 -25.02
N TYR A 355 28.09 8.77 -25.39
CA TYR A 355 27.40 7.79 -24.53
C TYR A 355 28.18 7.54 -23.24
N LYS A 356 29.49 7.31 -23.36
CA LYS A 356 30.40 7.11 -22.23
C LYS A 356 30.36 8.30 -21.27
N TYR A 357 30.56 9.52 -21.78
CA TYR A 357 30.51 10.75 -20.99
C TYR A 357 29.16 10.95 -20.28
N ILE A 358 28.03 10.70 -20.95
CA ILE A 358 26.71 10.88 -20.31
C ILE A 358 26.54 9.92 -19.12
N ILE A 359 27.00 8.68 -19.26
CA ILE A 359 26.82 7.63 -18.25
C ILE A 359 27.85 7.76 -17.12
N GLU A 360 29.12 7.97 -17.45
CA GLU A 360 30.22 7.95 -16.48
C GLU A 360 30.41 9.31 -15.79
N ASP A 361 30.26 10.42 -16.51
CA ASP A 361 30.59 11.76 -15.98
C ASP A 361 29.36 12.59 -15.62
N HIS A 362 28.43 12.74 -16.57
CA HIS A 362 27.24 13.56 -16.35
C HIS A 362 26.36 12.96 -15.25
N ALA A 363 26.11 11.65 -15.31
CA ALA A 363 25.29 10.98 -14.33
C ALA A 363 25.96 10.91 -12.94
N ALA A 364 27.29 10.86 -12.86
CA ALA A 364 28.02 10.87 -11.57
C ALA A 364 28.14 12.25 -10.91
N SER A 365 27.68 13.34 -11.57
CA SER A 365 27.78 14.72 -11.07
C SER A 365 26.41 15.32 -10.68
N PRO A 366 25.90 15.12 -9.44
CA PRO A 366 24.66 15.74 -8.97
C PRO A 366 24.74 17.27 -8.98
N GLY A 367 23.66 17.95 -9.39
CA GLY A 367 23.57 19.42 -9.38
C GLY A 367 24.21 20.14 -10.57
N LEU A 368 24.84 19.42 -11.50
CA LEU A 368 25.40 20.01 -12.72
C LEU A 368 24.29 20.30 -13.74
N SER A 369 24.15 21.56 -14.17
CA SER A 369 23.18 21.91 -15.21
C SER A 369 23.54 21.31 -16.57
N ASP A 370 22.53 20.99 -17.38
CA ASP A 370 22.70 20.39 -18.71
C ASP A 370 23.64 21.22 -19.59
N TYR A 371 23.55 22.56 -19.49
CA TYR A 371 24.44 23.47 -20.21
C TYR A 371 25.90 23.32 -19.76
N ARG A 372 26.17 23.36 -18.45
CA ARG A 372 27.54 23.22 -17.94
C ARG A 372 28.12 21.85 -18.25
N SER A 373 27.29 20.81 -18.20
CA SER A 373 27.69 19.48 -18.62
C SER A 373 28.03 19.39 -20.10
N TYR A 374 27.27 20.05 -20.97
CA TYR A 374 27.59 20.09 -22.40
C TYR A 374 28.92 20.79 -22.69
N ILE A 375 29.23 21.88 -21.98
CA ILE A 375 30.52 22.56 -22.12
C ILE A 375 31.67 21.65 -21.69
N ARG A 376 31.54 20.94 -20.56
CA ARG A 376 32.53 19.95 -20.12
C ARG A 376 32.72 18.81 -21.12
N TYR A 377 31.62 18.26 -21.64
CA TYR A 377 31.66 17.27 -22.72
C TYR A 377 32.46 17.78 -23.92
N ARG A 378 32.19 19.01 -24.37
CA ARG A 378 32.84 19.61 -25.53
C ARG A 378 34.35 19.69 -25.39
N VAL A 379 34.85 20.11 -24.23
CA VAL A 379 36.30 20.22 -23.97
C VAL A 379 36.94 18.84 -24.02
N ARG A 380 36.38 17.85 -23.31
CA ARG A 380 36.92 16.49 -23.31
C ARG A 380 36.81 15.79 -24.66
N ALA A 381 35.75 16.06 -25.40
CA ALA A 381 35.56 15.53 -26.75
C ALA A 381 36.66 16.04 -27.71
N GLN A 382 37.12 17.28 -27.55
CA GLN A 382 38.24 17.81 -28.33
C GLN A 382 39.57 17.14 -27.99
N GLU A 383 39.73 16.65 -26.76
CA GLU A 383 40.91 15.89 -26.32
C GLU A 383 40.85 14.42 -26.77
N GLU A 384 39.70 13.76 -26.62
CA GLU A 384 39.54 12.33 -26.90
C GLU A 384 39.54 12.01 -28.40
N HIS A 385 38.90 12.87 -29.21
CA HIS A 385 38.78 12.66 -30.66
C HIS A 385 39.08 13.96 -31.43
N PRO A 386 40.33 14.46 -31.40
CA PRO A 386 40.70 15.75 -32.01
C PRO A 386 40.44 15.82 -33.53
N ALA A 387 40.44 14.66 -34.19
CA ALA A 387 40.15 14.54 -35.62
C ALA A 387 38.66 14.80 -35.97
N TYR A 388 37.75 14.79 -35.00
CA TYR A 388 36.32 14.95 -35.23
C TYR A 388 35.70 16.02 -34.33
N PRO A 389 34.82 16.89 -34.88
CA PRO A 389 34.15 17.90 -34.07
C PRO A 389 33.22 17.24 -33.04
N PRO A 390 33.12 17.77 -31.80
CA PRO A 390 32.16 17.30 -30.82
C PRO A 390 30.72 17.40 -31.31
N ALA A 391 29.87 16.49 -30.82
CA ALA A 391 28.43 16.54 -31.08
C ALA A 391 27.83 17.89 -30.66
N ALA A 392 26.93 18.43 -31.49
CA ALA A 392 26.22 19.67 -31.18
C ALA A 392 25.32 19.56 -29.93
N ARG A 393 25.03 20.69 -29.28
CA ARG A 393 24.21 20.76 -28.06
C ARG A 393 22.86 20.07 -28.20
N THR A 394 22.18 20.26 -29.34
CA THR A 394 20.89 19.63 -29.61
C THR A 394 20.99 18.11 -29.67
N THR A 395 22.08 17.56 -30.24
CA THR A 395 22.37 16.13 -30.24
C THR A 395 22.68 15.64 -28.82
N PHE A 396 23.48 16.37 -28.05
CA PHE A 396 23.77 16.05 -26.64
C PHE A 396 22.48 15.96 -25.81
N ILE A 397 21.62 16.98 -25.86
CA ILE A 397 20.35 17.00 -25.12
C ILE A 397 19.42 15.88 -25.56
N ARG A 398 19.32 15.62 -26.87
CA ARG A 398 18.49 14.51 -27.38
C ARG A 398 18.97 13.16 -26.87
N ARG A 399 20.28 12.91 -26.84
CA ARG A 399 20.86 11.67 -26.29
C ARG A 399 20.65 11.59 -24.78
N LEU A 400 20.79 12.71 -24.07
CA LEU A 400 20.50 12.79 -22.64
C LEU A 400 19.03 12.46 -22.33
N GLN A 401 18.07 12.94 -23.13
CA GLN A 401 16.65 12.60 -22.97
C GLN A 401 16.38 11.11 -23.20
N VAL A 402 16.99 10.52 -24.24
CA VAL A 402 16.88 9.07 -24.52
C VAL A 402 17.46 8.23 -23.37
N LEU A 403 18.51 8.72 -22.71
CA LEU A 403 19.17 8.05 -21.58
C LEU A 403 18.66 8.50 -20.21
N SER A 404 17.62 9.32 -20.15
CA SER A 404 17.17 9.99 -18.92
C SER A 404 16.87 9.01 -17.78
N GLU A 405 16.29 7.85 -18.09
CA GLU A 405 16.04 6.77 -17.13
C GLU A 405 17.35 6.21 -16.54
N ARG A 406 18.35 5.92 -17.39
CA ARG A 406 19.67 5.43 -16.96
C ARG A 406 20.43 6.47 -16.13
N VAL A 407 20.37 7.73 -16.54
CA VAL A 407 20.99 8.84 -15.81
C VAL A 407 20.33 9.03 -14.44
N ALA A 408 19.00 9.00 -14.37
CA ALA A 408 18.26 9.09 -13.12
C ALA A 408 18.56 7.92 -12.17
N LEU A 409 18.72 6.70 -12.73
CA LEU A 409 19.11 5.51 -11.97
C LEU A 409 20.47 5.68 -11.28
N ILE A 410 21.46 6.22 -12.00
CA ILE A 410 22.81 6.44 -11.46
C ILE A 410 22.81 7.60 -10.44
N ARG A 411 22.12 8.71 -10.73
CA ARG A 411 22.12 9.91 -9.88
C ARG A 411 21.39 9.73 -8.55
N GLU A 412 20.17 9.21 -8.62
CA GLU A 412 19.19 9.30 -7.52
C GLU A 412 18.50 7.95 -7.27
N GLY A 413 19.02 6.89 -7.88
CA GLY A 413 18.56 5.54 -7.68
C GLY A 413 17.24 5.21 -8.41
N LYS A 414 16.75 4.00 -8.12
CA LYS A 414 15.62 3.38 -8.83
C LYS A 414 14.32 4.18 -8.75
N ARG A 415 14.05 4.88 -7.64
CA ARG A 415 12.79 5.61 -7.45
C ARG A 415 12.64 6.74 -8.47
N LYS A 416 13.71 7.52 -8.69
CA LYS A 416 13.67 8.60 -9.69
C LYS A 416 13.75 8.07 -11.11
N ALA A 417 14.52 7.00 -11.35
CA ALA A 417 14.51 6.30 -12.63
C ALA A 417 13.08 5.87 -13.02
N ASN A 418 12.35 5.24 -12.10
CA ASN A 418 10.97 4.80 -12.33
C ASN A 418 9.97 5.95 -12.56
N ALA A 419 10.22 7.13 -11.99
CA ALA A 419 9.40 8.33 -12.21
C ALA A 419 9.64 8.95 -13.59
N VAL A 420 10.86 8.81 -14.14
CA VAL A 420 11.25 9.32 -15.46
C VAL A 420 11.01 8.29 -16.57
N ALA A 421 10.94 7.01 -16.23
CA ALA A 421 10.70 5.91 -17.16
C ALA A 421 9.40 6.11 -17.95
N ALA A 422 9.40 5.64 -19.20
CA ALA A 422 8.24 5.73 -20.06
C ALA A 422 7.00 5.06 -19.42
N PRO A 423 5.78 5.56 -19.71
CA PRO A 423 4.56 4.88 -19.31
C PRO A 423 4.53 3.45 -19.86
N SER A 424 4.09 2.49 -19.05
CA SER A 424 3.88 1.13 -19.53
C SER A 424 2.71 1.10 -20.52
N ASN A 425 2.76 0.19 -21.50
CA ASN A 425 1.66 -0.02 -22.44
C ASN A 425 0.37 -0.40 -21.68
N PRO A 426 -0.73 0.37 -21.77
CA PRO A 426 -1.99 0.09 -21.08
C PRO A 426 -2.56 -1.31 -21.38
N LEU A 427 -2.39 -1.82 -22.60
CA LEU A 427 -2.88 -3.14 -23.02
C LEU A 427 -2.18 -4.31 -22.32
N LEU A 428 -1.01 -4.07 -21.74
CA LEU A 428 -0.21 -5.06 -21.02
C LEU A 428 -0.25 -4.84 -19.50
N ARG A 429 -1.04 -3.88 -19.00
CA ARG A 429 -1.19 -3.65 -17.56
C ARG A 429 -2.17 -4.67 -16.98
N GLN A 430 -1.92 -5.08 -15.73
CA GLN A 430 -2.91 -5.81 -14.97
C GLN A 430 -4.14 -4.94 -14.69
N LEU A 431 -5.29 -5.61 -14.55
CA LEU A 431 -6.51 -5.00 -14.08
C LEU A 431 -6.34 -4.49 -12.65
N LYS A 432 -7.00 -3.36 -12.36
CA LYS A 432 -6.99 -2.79 -11.01
C LYS A 432 -7.98 -3.58 -10.14
N ALA A 433 -8.20 -3.11 -8.90
CA ALA A 433 -9.35 -3.59 -8.16
C ALA A 433 -10.60 -3.06 -8.86
N GLU A 434 -11.55 -3.94 -9.18
CA GLU A 434 -12.77 -3.58 -9.92
C GLU A 434 -13.98 -3.46 -8.98
N LEU A 435 -13.98 -4.20 -7.86
CA LEU A 435 -15.04 -4.19 -6.87
C LEU A 435 -14.57 -3.62 -5.53
N ALA A 436 -15.51 -3.01 -4.79
CA ALA A 436 -15.25 -2.50 -3.44
C ALA A 436 -14.82 -3.63 -2.51
N TRP A 437 -13.99 -3.31 -1.51
CA TRP A 437 -13.45 -4.25 -0.51
C TRP A 437 -12.50 -5.31 -1.06
N GLN A 438 -12.27 -5.35 -2.38
CA GLN A 438 -11.34 -6.31 -2.98
C GLN A 438 -9.91 -6.01 -2.55
N ARG A 439 -9.50 -4.73 -2.62
CA ARG A 439 -8.15 -4.28 -2.29
C ARG A 439 -8.19 -2.90 -1.65
N ALA A 440 -7.51 -2.75 -0.52
CA ALA A 440 -7.31 -1.45 0.11
C ALA A 440 -5.82 -1.12 0.20
N ALA A 441 -5.48 0.16 0.12
CA ALA A 441 -4.14 0.65 0.44
C ALA A 441 -4.12 1.30 1.82
N VAL A 442 -3.08 1.01 2.60
CA VAL A 442 -2.82 1.66 3.88
C VAL A 442 -1.49 2.39 3.81
N ASP A 443 -1.47 3.65 4.23
CA ASP A 443 -0.26 4.46 4.27
C ASP A 443 -0.32 5.49 5.41
N HIS A 444 0.83 6.06 5.74
CA HIS A 444 1.00 7.03 6.83
C HIS A 444 1.40 8.40 6.31
N TYR A 445 0.86 9.45 6.93
CA TYR A 445 1.16 10.83 6.63
C TYR A 445 1.42 11.62 7.91
N LEU A 446 2.61 12.21 8.02
CA LEU A 446 2.87 13.19 9.08
C LEU A 446 2.20 14.51 8.70
N ALA A 447 1.10 14.84 9.34
CA ALA A 447 0.30 15.99 8.98
C ALA A 447 1.10 17.29 9.06
N ASP A 448 0.90 18.16 8.08
CA ASP A 448 1.54 19.47 8.01
C ASP A 448 0.83 20.50 8.91
N ILE A 449 0.56 20.14 10.17
CA ILE A 449 -0.12 20.98 11.17
C ILE A 449 0.29 20.60 12.60
N TYR A 450 0.31 21.59 13.50
CA TYR A 450 0.48 21.39 14.93
C TYR A 450 -0.86 21.36 15.65
N LEU A 451 -1.02 20.42 16.59
CA LEU A 451 -2.18 20.31 17.46
C LEU A 451 -1.80 20.63 18.90
N VAL A 452 -2.67 21.37 19.59
CA VAL A 452 -2.54 21.70 21.01
C VAL A 452 -3.06 20.52 21.84
N PHE A 453 -2.18 19.82 22.56
CA PHE A 453 -2.57 18.67 23.39
C PHE A 453 -2.64 19.01 24.89
N PHE A 454 -2.03 20.13 25.29
CA PHE A 454 -2.10 20.66 26.63
C PHE A 454 -1.99 22.18 26.54
N ASP A 455 -2.97 22.87 27.09
CA ASP A 455 -3.03 24.32 27.12
C ASP A 455 -2.57 24.81 28.49
N SER A 456 -1.60 25.73 28.50
CA SER A 456 -1.19 26.47 29.70
C SER A 456 -1.41 27.94 29.41
N GLU A 457 -1.87 28.72 30.39
CA GLU A 457 -2.27 30.13 30.21
C GLU A 457 -1.18 31.00 29.53
N GLU A 458 0.09 30.58 29.59
CA GLU A 458 1.23 31.29 29.00
C GLU A 458 1.79 30.66 27.71
N CYS A 459 1.64 29.35 27.49
CA CYS A 459 2.20 28.68 26.29
C CYS A 459 1.47 27.37 25.91
N PRO A 460 0.90 27.26 24.70
CA PRO A 460 0.29 26.01 24.25
C PRO A 460 1.36 24.97 23.92
N HIS A 461 1.24 23.77 24.50
CA HIS A 461 2.11 22.64 24.16
C HIS A 461 1.56 21.88 22.96
N VAL A 462 2.39 21.78 21.92
CA VAL A 462 1.95 21.32 20.60
C VAL A 462 2.72 20.11 20.08
N MET A 463 2.04 19.25 19.33
CA MET A 463 2.61 18.09 18.64
C MET A 463 2.05 17.96 17.23
N ARG A 464 2.82 17.34 16.32
CA ARG A 464 2.33 17.02 14.97
C ARG A 464 1.73 15.61 14.97
N PRO A 465 0.52 15.41 14.43
CA PRO A 465 -0.08 14.10 14.35
C PRO A 465 0.40 13.35 13.11
N TRP A 466 0.65 12.06 13.28
CA TRP A 466 0.65 11.08 12.21
C TRP A 466 -0.78 10.63 11.94
N LEU A 467 -1.14 10.61 10.67
CA LEU A 467 -2.41 10.12 10.16
C LEU A 467 -2.16 8.83 9.39
N THR A 468 -2.88 7.76 9.74
CA THR A 468 -2.86 6.48 9.04
C THR A 468 -4.22 6.29 8.39
N VAL A 469 -4.28 6.05 7.08
CA VAL A 469 -5.55 5.95 6.34
C VAL A 469 -5.59 4.67 5.53
N MET A 470 -6.77 4.03 5.53
CA MET A 470 -7.11 2.90 4.66
C MET A 470 -8.08 3.37 3.57
N ILE A 471 -7.69 3.20 2.31
CA ILE A 471 -8.49 3.62 1.14
C ILE A 471 -8.81 2.40 0.27
N ASP A 472 -10.06 2.25 -0.14
CA ASP A 472 -10.49 1.26 -1.11
C ASP A 472 -9.99 1.64 -2.53
N LEU A 473 -9.27 0.74 -3.19
CA LEU A 473 -8.61 1.04 -4.46
C LEU A 473 -9.54 0.96 -5.68
N ALA A 474 -10.69 0.30 -5.57
CA ALA A 474 -11.67 0.24 -6.66
C ALA A 474 -12.50 1.52 -6.72
N THR A 475 -12.89 2.05 -5.58
CA THR A 475 -13.79 3.21 -5.47
C THR A 475 -13.07 4.51 -5.15
N GLY A 476 -11.88 4.44 -4.54
CA GLY A 476 -11.17 5.59 -4.00
C GLY A 476 -11.78 6.17 -2.72
N CYS A 477 -12.74 5.46 -2.11
CA CYS A 477 -13.42 5.82 -0.86
C CYS A 477 -12.51 5.53 0.35
N THR A 478 -12.59 6.36 1.38
CA THR A 478 -11.84 6.14 2.61
C THR A 478 -12.61 5.15 3.50
N LEU A 479 -11.98 4.03 3.86
CA LEU A 479 -12.60 2.98 4.69
C LEU A 479 -12.38 3.22 6.18
N ALA A 480 -11.21 3.72 6.56
CA ALA A 480 -10.85 3.92 7.96
C ALA A 480 -9.67 4.87 8.10
N PHE A 481 -9.52 5.44 9.30
CA PHE A 481 -8.33 6.19 9.65
C PHE A 481 -7.98 6.07 11.14
N SER A 482 -6.73 6.38 11.46
CA SER A 482 -6.30 6.60 12.84
C SER A 482 -5.31 7.75 12.92
N ILE A 483 -5.31 8.43 14.06
CA ILE A 483 -4.39 9.52 14.34
C ILE A 483 -3.50 9.12 15.53
N SER A 484 -2.24 9.51 15.51
CA SER A 484 -1.27 9.21 16.57
C SER A 484 -0.24 10.33 16.71
N PHE A 485 0.27 10.61 17.91
CA PHE A 485 1.41 11.51 18.09
C PHE A 485 2.77 10.80 18.02
N GLN A 486 2.76 9.47 18.03
CA GLN A 486 3.96 8.65 17.91
C GLN A 486 4.21 8.31 16.45
N ASN A 487 5.47 7.96 16.13
CA ASN A 487 5.79 7.47 14.80
C ASN A 487 4.96 6.22 14.45
N PRO A 488 4.63 6.01 13.16
CA PRO A 488 3.90 4.84 12.71
C PRO A 488 4.51 3.56 13.25
N SER A 489 3.64 2.70 13.78
CA SER A 489 4.02 1.45 14.40
C SER A 489 2.88 0.44 14.27
N ARG A 490 3.10 -0.77 14.79
CA ARG A 490 2.06 -1.80 14.91
C ARG A 490 0.78 -1.27 15.59
N ARG A 491 0.90 -0.31 16.51
CA ARG A 491 -0.24 0.38 17.15
C ARG A 491 -1.08 1.14 16.12
N SER A 492 -0.45 1.92 15.27
CA SER A 492 -1.12 2.72 14.23
C SER A 492 -1.89 1.82 13.25
N VAL A 493 -1.28 0.69 12.88
CA VAL A 493 -1.92 -0.32 12.03
C VAL A 493 -3.09 -1.01 12.74
N ALA A 494 -2.92 -1.40 14.01
CA ALA A 494 -4.03 -1.95 14.80
C ALA A 494 -5.20 -0.96 14.93
N LYS A 495 -4.93 0.31 15.24
CA LYS A 495 -5.95 1.37 15.33
C LYS A 495 -6.77 1.51 14.05
N VAL A 496 -6.13 1.59 12.88
CA VAL A 496 -6.85 1.74 11.60
C VAL A 496 -7.66 0.48 11.26
N MET A 497 -7.16 -0.71 11.59
CA MET A 497 -7.90 -1.96 11.44
C MET A 497 -9.13 -2.01 12.34
N ARG A 498 -9.02 -1.55 13.59
CA ARG A 498 -10.17 -1.47 14.51
C ARG A 498 -11.21 -0.46 14.05
N ASP A 499 -10.77 0.72 13.57
CA ASP A 499 -11.67 1.74 13.04
C ASP A 499 -12.47 1.22 11.83
N CYS A 500 -11.81 0.48 10.92
CA CYS A 500 -12.49 -0.15 9.78
C CYS A 500 -13.60 -1.12 10.24
N VAL A 501 -13.29 -1.99 11.20
CA VAL A 501 -14.25 -2.93 11.77
C VAL A 501 -15.38 -2.23 12.51
N ARG A 502 -15.10 -1.18 13.30
CA ARG A 502 -16.15 -0.42 14.01
C ARG A 502 -17.10 0.28 13.06
N ARG A 503 -16.60 0.84 11.95
CA ARG A 503 -17.41 1.58 10.97
C ARG A 503 -18.23 0.64 10.07
N HIS A 504 -17.67 -0.51 9.71
CA HIS A 504 -18.20 -1.31 8.60
C HIS A 504 -18.48 -2.78 8.95
N SER A 505 -18.04 -3.27 10.12
CA SER A 505 -18.05 -4.71 10.48
C SER A 505 -17.42 -5.61 9.41
N MET A 506 -16.44 -5.04 8.69
CA MET A 506 -15.80 -5.66 7.53
C MET A 506 -14.37 -5.17 7.39
N LEU A 507 -13.58 -5.99 6.72
CA LEU A 507 -12.21 -5.72 6.33
C LEU A 507 -12.02 -6.02 4.83
N PRO A 508 -11.11 -5.32 4.14
CA PRO A 508 -10.79 -5.60 2.75
C PRO A 508 -10.16 -6.99 2.60
N ARG A 509 -10.34 -7.65 1.45
CA ARG A 509 -9.72 -8.98 1.26
C ARG A 509 -8.20 -8.90 1.19
N GLU A 510 -7.68 -7.89 0.50
CA GLU A 510 -6.24 -7.67 0.32
C GLU A 510 -5.85 -6.26 0.80
N ILE A 511 -4.80 -6.16 1.61
CA ILE A 511 -4.17 -4.90 1.99
C ILE A 511 -2.84 -4.72 1.26
N ILE A 512 -2.70 -3.57 0.61
CA ILE A 512 -1.48 -3.13 -0.07
C ILE A 512 -0.81 -2.04 0.77
N VAL A 513 0.44 -2.30 1.18
CA VAL A 513 1.20 -1.40 2.06
C VAL A 513 2.61 -1.19 1.53
N ASP A 514 3.31 -0.20 2.08
CA ASP A 514 4.74 -0.06 1.83
C ASP A 514 5.56 -1.10 2.63
N ARG A 515 6.89 -1.00 2.58
CA ARG A 515 7.80 -1.89 3.32
C ARG A 515 8.20 -1.32 4.68
N GLY A 516 7.33 -0.56 5.34
CA GLY A 516 7.48 -0.15 6.73
C GLY A 516 7.80 -1.33 7.67
N SER A 517 8.52 -1.08 8.76
CA SER A 517 8.89 -2.11 9.73
C SER A 517 7.68 -2.62 10.52
N ASP A 518 6.66 -1.79 10.66
CA ASP A 518 5.34 -2.10 11.19
C ASP A 518 4.58 -3.11 10.32
N PHE A 519 4.53 -2.90 9.00
CA PHE A 519 3.91 -3.84 8.05
C PHE A 519 4.71 -5.13 7.85
N ARG A 520 6.00 -5.12 8.16
CA ARG A 520 6.86 -6.32 8.15
C ARG A 520 6.89 -7.07 9.48
N SER A 521 6.09 -6.66 10.47
CA SER A 521 6.11 -7.28 11.78
C SER A 521 5.36 -8.62 11.80
N VAL A 522 5.87 -9.58 12.58
CA VAL A 522 5.22 -10.88 12.83
C VAL A 522 3.80 -10.70 13.37
N TYR A 523 3.61 -9.68 14.21
CA TYR A 523 2.30 -9.33 14.75
C TYR A 523 1.29 -8.98 13.65
N PHE A 524 1.69 -8.14 12.68
CA PHE A 524 0.76 -7.75 11.63
C PHE A 524 0.40 -8.96 10.74
N SER A 525 1.37 -9.81 10.43
CA SER A 525 1.12 -11.08 9.75
C SER A 525 0.12 -11.97 10.51
N ALA A 526 0.30 -12.10 11.84
CA ALA A 526 -0.59 -12.88 12.68
C ALA A 526 -2.01 -12.29 12.73
N LEU A 527 -2.14 -10.96 12.80
CA LEU A 527 -3.43 -10.28 12.77
C LEU A 527 -4.15 -10.50 11.43
N LEU A 528 -3.44 -10.38 10.31
CA LEU A 528 -4.03 -10.62 8.99
C LEU A 528 -4.44 -12.09 8.81
N ALA A 529 -3.63 -13.04 9.30
CA ALA A 529 -3.99 -14.45 9.29
C ALA A 529 -5.23 -14.73 10.14
N HIS A 530 -5.30 -14.17 11.35
CA HIS A 530 -6.47 -14.26 12.24
C HIS A 530 -7.74 -13.73 11.55
N SER A 531 -7.63 -12.59 10.84
CA SER A 531 -8.73 -12.00 10.07
C SER A 531 -8.89 -12.57 8.66
N LYS A 532 -8.15 -13.62 8.27
CA LYS A 532 -8.19 -14.24 6.92
C LYS A 532 -8.00 -13.25 5.76
N MET A 533 -7.11 -12.28 5.96
CA MET A 533 -6.78 -11.24 4.99
C MET A 533 -5.45 -11.52 4.29
N GLU A 534 -5.30 -10.95 3.11
CA GLU A 534 -4.12 -11.08 2.27
C GLU A 534 -3.26 -9.82 2.36
N LEU A 535 -1.94 -10.00 2.32
CA LEU A 535 -0.97 -8.90 2.42
C LEU A 535 -0.20 -8.74 1.12
N VAL A 536 0.06 -7.50 0.73
CA VAL A 536 0.95 -7.16 -0.38
C VAL A 536 1.87 -6.03 -0.02
N LEU A 537 3.17 -6.31 -0.09
CA LEU A 537 4.22 -5.31 0.07
C LEU A 537 4.62 -4.74 -1.30
N ARG A 538 4.44 -3.44 -1.46
CA ARG A 538 4.88 -2.70 -2.66
C ARG A 538 6.42 -2.73 -2.79
N PRO A 539 6.97 -2.73 -4.02
CA PRO A 539 8.40 -2.60 -4.22
C PRO A 539 8.90 -1.23 -3.72
N SER A 540 10.08 -1.17 -3.11
CA SER A 540 10.59 0.08 -2.50
C SER A 540 10.81 1.23 -3.49
N SER A 541 10.81 0.93 -4.80
CA SER A 541 11.09 1.90 -5.87
C SER A 541 9.90 2.22 -6.77
N HIS A 542 8.72 1.63 -6.59
CA HIS A 542 7.56 1.84 -7.49
C HIS A 542 6.43 2.61 -6.81
N SER A 543 6.37 3.93 -7.03
CA SER A 543 5.28 4.81 -6.55
C SER A 543 3.91 4.52 -7.18
N ARG A 544 3.87 3.78 -8.29
CA ARG A 544 2.64 3.58 -9.09
C ARG A 544 1.51 2.83 -8.35
N TYR A 545 1.82 2.09 -7.29
CA TYR A 545 0.83 1.34 -6.49
C TYR A 545 0.20 2.17 -5.34
N GLY A 546 0.61 3.43 -5.12
CA GLY A 546 0.17 4.29 -4.01
C GLY A 546 -0.66 5.53 -4.38
N GLY A 547 -0.98 5.70 -5.68
CA GLY A 547 -1.48 6.98 -6.19
C GLY A 547 -2.75 7.50 -5.51
N GLU A 548 -3.65 6.63 -5.09
CA GLU A 548 -4.91 7.05 -4.44
C GLU A 548 -4.69 7.63 -3.03
N VAL A 549 -3.76 7.06 -2.26
CA VAL A 549 -3.43 7.52 -0.91
C VAL A 549 -2.56 8.76 -0.96
N GLU A 550 -1.57 8.79 -1.86
CA GLU A 550 -0.78 10.00 -2.13
C GLU A 550 -1.68 11.15 -2.62
N GLY A 551 -2.69 10.84 -3.43
CA GLY A 551 -3.73 11.77 -3.86
C GLY A 551 -4.54 12.33 -2.70
N LEU A 552 -5.06 11.47 -1.80
CA LEU A 552 -5.80 11.89 -0.61
C LEU A 552 -4.99 12.86 0.25
N PHE A 553 -3.74 12.50 0.59
CA PHE A 553 -2.91 13.35 1.43
C PHE A 553 -2.53 14.64 0.73
N GLY A 554 -2.28 14.59 -0.59
CA GLY A 554 -2.03 15.78 -1.40
C GLY A 554 -3.23 16.74 -1.43
N GLU A 555 -4.44 16.22 -1.58
CA GLU A 555 -5.70 16.97 -1.53
C GLU A 555 -5.91 17.57 -0.14
N PHE A 556 -5.83 16.76 0.92
CA PHE A 556 -6.00 17.22 2.30
C PHE A 556 -5.01 18.33 2.67
N LYS A 557 -3.74 18.16 2.29
CA LYS A 557 -2.70 19.17 2.49
C LYS A 557 -3.02 20.48 1.78
N LYS A 558 -3.32 20.42 0.48
CA LYS A 558 -3.47 21.61 -0.38
C LYS A 558 -4.79 22.33 -0.15
N GLN A 559 -5.87 21.58 0.02
CA GLN A 559 -7.23 22.11 0.08
C GLN A 559 -7.71 22.35 1.51
N TRP A 560 -7.15 21.68 2.52
CA TRP A 560 -7.62 21.81 3.90
C TRP A 560 -6.54 22.40 4.82
N LEU A 561 -5.42 21.70 5.01
CA LEU A 561 -4.41 22.07 6.02
C LEU A 561 -3.73 23.42 5.73
N SER A 562 -3.47 23.74 4.47
CA SER A 562 -2.85 25.01 4.05
C SER A 562 -3.62 26.25 4.54
N GLN A 563 -4.92 26.11 4.79
CA GLN A 563 -5.81 27.20 5.20
C GLN A 563 -5.94 27.34 6.73
N ARG A 564 -5.29 26.46 7.50
CA ARG A 564 -5.42 26.44 8.98
C ARG A 564 -4.25 27.15 9.68
N PRO A 565 -4.51 27.89 10.77
CA PRO A 565 -3.45 28.37 11.65
C PRO A 565 -2.58 27.22 12.18
N GLY A 566 -1.28 27.45 12.27
CA GLY A 566 -0.30 26.46 12.73
C GLY A 566 0.09 25.38 11.71
N ASN A 567 -0.28 25.55 10.44
CA ASN A 567 0.16 24.66 9.36
C ASN A 567 1.65 24.85 9.01
N THR A 568 2.25 23.80 8.44
CA THR A 568 3.67 23.78 8.03
C THR A 568 3.87 23.67 6.52
N THR A 569 2.82 23.89 5.71
CA THR A 569 2.84 23.61 4.26
C THR A 569 3.85 24.47 3.50
N ASP A 570 3.92 25.77 3.81
CA ASP A 570 4.84 26.73 3.20
C ASP A 570 6.14 26.93 4.00
N PHE A 571 6.26 26.23 5.13
CA PHE A 571 7.38 26.38 6.07
C PHE A 571 8.62 25.58 5.62
N LYS A 572 9.17 25.91 4.43
CA LYS A 572 10.39 25.26 3.89
C LYS A 572 11.69 25.80 4.47
N ASN A 573 11.69 27.05 4.94
CA ASN A 573 12.88 27.71 5.51
C ASN A 573 12.57 28.28 6.90
N ALA A 574 12.72 27.45 7.94
CA ALA A 574 12.54 27.87 9.34
C ALA A 574 13.39 29.08 9.77
N ARG A 575 14.45 29.40 9.02
CA ARG A 575 15.40 30.49 9.29
C ARG A 575 14.99 31.87 8.73
N GLY A 576 13.91 31.95 7.95
CA GLY A 576 13.47 33.20 7.30
C GLY A 576 12.19 33.82 7.89
N VAL A 577 11.60 33.22 8.93
CA VAL A 577 10.30 33.63 9.48
C VAL A 577 10.48 34.16 10.90
N ASP A 578 9.85 35.30 11.21
CA ASP A 578 9.85 35.89 12.55
C ASP A 578 9.35 34.89 13.61
N GLY A 579 9.98 34.91 14.79
CA GLY A 579 9.69 34.02 15.92
C GLY A 579 8.25 34.09 16.43
N LYS A 580 7.50 35.16 16.11
CA LYS A 580 6.06 35.31 16.41
C LYS A 580 5.16 34.60 15.38
N LEU A 581 5.61 34.45 14.14
CA LEU A 581 4.88 33.81 13.04
C LEU A 581 5.21 32.31 12.90
N GLN A 582 5.83 31.72 13.92
CA GLN A 582 6.13 30.30 13.93
C GLN A 582 4.84 29.47 14.01
N PRO A 583 4.67 28.44 13.16
CA PRO A 583 3.48 27.59 13.17
C PRO A 583 3.14 26.99 14.54
N LYS A 584 4.15 26.72 15.37
CA LYS A 584 3.93 26.20 16.74
C LYS A 584 3.14 27.15 17.62
N LYS A 585 3.37 28.47 17.50
CA LYS A 585 2.70 29.49 18.31
C LYS A 585 1.33 29.87 17.75
N LEU A 586 1.12 29.64 16.46
CA LEU A 586 -0.15 29.89 15.77
C LEU A 586 -1.08 28.67 15.80
N ALA A 587 -0.69 27.57 16.44
CA ALA A 587 -1.50 26.37 16.52
C ALA A 587 -2.71 26.61 17.43
N VAL A 588 -3.91 26.32 16.91
CA VAL A 588 -5.18 26.51 17.63
C VAL A 588 -5.98 25.20 17.71
N LEU A 589 -5.79 24.28 16.76
CA LEU A 589 -6.59 23.06 16.69
C LEU A 589 -6.21 22.08 17.80
N THR A 590 -7.22 21.56 18.50
CA THR A 590 -7.07 20.44 19.43
C THR A 590 -7.15 19.09 18.68
N PRO A 591 -6.74 17.97 19.28
CA PRO A 591 -7.00 16.63 18.76
C PRO A 591 -8.47 16.36 18.43
N TYR A 592 -9.38 16.87 19.27
CA TYR A 592 -10.82 16.71 19.07
C TYR A 592 -11.28 17.42 17.79
N ASP A 593 -10.85 18.67 17.60
CA ASP A 593 -11.18 19.46 16.41
C ASP A 593 -10.60 18.81 15.15
N PHE A 594 -9.34 18.39 15.20
CA PHE A 594 -8.66 17.77 14.07
C PHE A 594 -9.35 16.48 13.63
N TYR A 595 -9.80 15.64 14.57
CA TYR A 595 -10.55 14.43 14.24
C TYR A 595 -11.84 14.78 13.47
N ARG A 596 -12.64 15.73 13.99
CA ARG A 596 -13.89 16.15 13.36
C ARG A 596 -13.67 16.80 12.00
N GLU A 597 -12.66 17.64 11.87
CA GLU A 597 -12.31 18.28 10.61
C GLU A 597 -11.89 17.26 9.57
N PHE A 598 -11.06 16.28 9.94
CA PHE A 598 -10.61 15.26 9.02
C PHE A 598 -11.75 14.32 8.58
N GLU A 599 -12.64 13.94 9.51
CA GLU A 599 -13.84 13.17 9.18
C GLU A 599 -14.78 13.95 8.24
N THR A 600 -14.93 15.26 8.46
CA THR A 600 -15.70 16.14 7.57
C THR A 600 -15.08 16.21 6.17
N PHE A 601 -13.76 16.36 6.08
CA PHE A 601 -13.03 16.35 4.82
C PHE A 601 -13.22 15.03 4.06
N ILE A 602 -13.08 13.89 4.74
CA ILE A 602 -13.34 12.57 4.14
C ILE A 602 -14.77 12.49 3.62
N SER A 603 -15.74 12.92 4.43
CA SER A 603 -17.15 12.82 4.06
C SER A 603 -17.48 13.64 2.81
N TRP A 604 -16.93 14.86 2.72
CA TRP A 604 -17.02 15.71 1.54
C TRP A 604 -16.34 15.06 0.33
N ARG A 605 -15.07 14.65 0.47
CA ARG A 605 -14.27 14.05 -0.61
C ARG A 605 -14.93 12.80 -1.20
N ASP A 606 -15.45 11.92 -0.34
CA ASP A 606 -16.06 10.66 -0.77
C ASP A 606 -17.47 10.86 -1.37
N SER A 607 -18.05 12.06 -1.20
CA SER A 607 -19.30 12.48 -1.83
C SER A 607 -19.08 13.21 -3.17
N CYS A 608 -17.85 13.57 -3.50
CA CYS A 608 -17.51 14.23 -4.76
C CYS A 608 -17.14 13.21 -5.86
N PRO A 609 -17.72 13.31 -7.07
CA PRO A 609 -17.28 12.52 -8.21
C PRO A 609 -15.79 12.76 -8.51
N LYS A 610 -15.07 11.70 -8.88
CA LYS A 610 -13.64 11.76 -9.24
C LYS A 610 -13.44 11.57 -10.74
N SER A 611 -12.64 12.45 -11.33
CA SER A 611 -12.20 12.34 -12.73
C SER A 611 -13.38 12.14 -13.71
N ALA A 612 -13.34 11.10 -14.55
CA ALA A 612 -14.39 10.75 -15.51
C ALA A 612 -15.55 9.92 -14.91
N SER A 613 -15.53 9.60 -13.61
CA SER A 613 -16.62 8.86 -12.97
C SER A 613 -17.87 9.73 -12.84
N ILE A 614 -19.01 9.17 -13.22
CA ILE A 614 -20.34 9.79 -13.06
C ILE A 614 -20.94 9.57 -11.66
N SER A 615 -20.24 8.85 -10.77
CA SER A 615 -20.72 8.52 -9.42
C SER A 615 -19.66 8.84 -8.36
N ALA A 616 -20.13 9.32 -7.22
CA ALA A 616 -19.29 9.55 -6.05
C ALA A 616 -18.74 8.23 -5.48
N PRO A 617 -17.50 8.19 -4.96
CA PRO A 617 -16.89 7.00 -4.35
C PRO A 617 -17.79 6.28 -3.36
N ARG A 618 -18.46 7.03 -2.47
CA ARG A 618 -19.40 6.48 -1.48
C ARG A 618 -20.56 5.71 -2.12
N ASN A 619 -21.11 6.22 -3.23
CA ASN A 619 -22.24 5.59 -3.91
C ASN A 619 -21.79 4.31 -4.64
N ILE A 620 -20.59 4.31 -5.22
CA ILE A 620 -20.00 3.13 -5.85
C ILE A 620 -19.75 2.05 -4.79
N LEU A 621 -19.15 2.42 -3.65
CA LEU A 621 -18.91 1.52 -2.51
C LEU A 621 -20.22 0.88 -2.03
N ALA A 622 -21.25 1.69 -1.77
CA ALA A 622 -22.55 1.22 -1.29
C ALA A 622 -23.27 0.31 -2.30
N ARG A 623 -23.17 0.60 -3.60
CA ARG A 623 -23.71 -0.26 -4.66
C ARG A 623 -22.99 -1.60 -4.70
N HIS A 624 -21.66 -1.60 -4.71
CA HIS A 624 -20.87 -2.83 -4.75
C HIS A 624 -21.10 -3.70 -3.51
N MET A 625 -21.23 -3.11 -2.32
CA MET A 625 -21.56 -3.85 -1.09
C MET A 625 -22.92 -4.54 -1.17
N ARG A 626 -23.89 -3.94 -1.87
CA ARG A 626 -25.22 -4.53 -2.05
C ARG A 626 -25.21 -5.65 -3.08
N GLU A 627 -24.55 -5.43 -4.21
CA GLU A 627 -24.57 -6.36 -5.35
C GLU A 627 -23.57 -7.52 -5.20
N PHE A 628 -22.47 -7.31 -4.47
CA PHE A 628 -21.40 -8.26 -4.24
C PHE A 628 -21.06 -8.32 -2.73
N PRO A 629 -21.97 -8.79 -1.86
CA PRO A 629 -21.80 -8.73 -0.41
C PRO A 629 -20.71 -9.67 0.15
N PHE A 630 -20.11 -10.50 -0.70
CA PHE A 630 -19.17 -11.57 -0.34
C PHE A 630 -17.69 -11.21 -0.59
N ILE A 631 -17.39 -10.01 -1.08
CA ILE A 631 -16.00 -9.58 -1.36
C ILE A 631 -15.24 -9.26 -0.07
N GLY A 632 -15.87 -8.46 0.79
CA GLY A 632 -15.29 -8.05 2.06
C GLY A 632 -15.27 -9.20 3.06
N VAL A 633 -14.25 -9.23 3.91
CA VAL A 633 -14.15 -10.20 5.00
C VAL A 633 -14.94 -9.65 6.18
N ARG A 634 -16.02 -10.34 6.58
CA ARG A 634 -16.78 -9.96 7.78
C ARG A 634 -15.93 -10.13 9.02
N GLN A 635 -15.94 -9.12 9.87
CA GLN A 635 -15.20 -9.11 11.13
C GLN A 635 -16.03 -8.33 12.15
N GLU A 636 -16.20 -8.89 13.34
CA GLU A 636 -16.85 -8.21 14.46
C GLU A 636 -15.82 -7.64 15.44
N PHE A 637 -16.14 -6.49 16.04
CA PHE A 637 -15.33 -5.89 17.09
C PHE A 637 -15.69 -6.48 18.46
N ASN A 638 -15.33 -7.75 18.67
CA ASN A 638 -15.55 -8.48 19.92
C ASN A 638 -14.29 -8.50 20.81
N SER A 639 -14.37 -9.10 22.00
CA SER A 639 -13.23 -9.19 22.93
C SER A 639 -12.03 -9.93 22.33
N GLU A 640 -12.28 -10.96 21.52
CA GLU A 640 -11.23 -11.71 20.82
C GLU A 640 -10.47 -10.79 19.86
N TYR A 641 -11.18 -10.06 19.01
CA TYR A 641 -10.58 -9.13 18.06
C TYR A 641 -9.90 -7.95 18.78
N ALA A 642 -10.46 -7.46 19.89
CA ALA A 642 -9.82 -6.44 20.72
C ALA A 642 -8.47 -6.91 21.28
N ILE A 643 -8.37 -8.17 21.72
CA ILE A 643 -7.11 -8.78 22.22
C ILE A 643 -6.16 -9.10 21.06
N ALA A 644 -6.66 -9.57 19.92
CA ALA A 644 -5.87 -9.82 18.72
C ALA A 644 -5.22 -8.53 18.20
N THR A 645 -5.91 -7.40 18.40
CA THR A 645 -5.44 -6.06 18.04
C THR A 645 -4.66 -5.34 19.16
N ALA A 646 -4.53 -5.95 20.35
CA ALA A 646 -3.73 -5.42 21.46
C ALA A 646 -2.25 -5.75 21.26
N VAL A 647 -1.47 -4.75 20.84
CA VAL A 647 -0.05 -4.91 20.50
C VAL A 647 0.86 -4.87 21.73
N ASP A 648 2.07 -5.40 21.55
CA ASP A 648 3.19 -5.33 22.50
C ASP A 648 3.03 -6.18 23.78
N GLY A 649 3.05 -7.51 23.62
CA GLY A 649 3.21 -8.45 24.74
C GLY A 649 4.53 -8.23 25.48
N ARG A 650 4.47 -7.91 26.77
CA ARG A 650 5.64 -7.78 27.66
C ARG A 650 5.34 -8.38 29.02
N ASN A 651 6.36 -8.90 29.69
CA ASN A 651 6.23 -9.38 31.06
C ASN A 651 6.31 -8.22 32.05
N TYR A 652 5.32 -8.11 32.94
CA TYR A 652 5.30 -7.14 34.04
C TYR A 652 5.28 -7.85 35.39
N LYS A 653 5.93 -7.23 36.38
CA LYS A 653 5.86 -7.70 37.77
C LYS A 653 4.49 -7.36 38.36
N ILE A 654 3.98 -8.26 39.20
CA ILE A 654 2.70 -8.09 39.89
C ILE A 654 2.98 -7.62 41.31
N ASP A 655 2.38 -6.49 41.69
CA ASP A 655 2.20 -6.12 43.10
C ASP A 655 0.83 -6.65 43.53
N PHE A 656 0.77 -7.61 44.44
CA PHE A 656 -0.51 -8.21 44.86
C PHE A 656 -1.36 -7.28 45.75
N GLN A 657 -0.84 -6.13 46.18
CA GLN A 657 -1.61 -5.11 46.88
C GLN A 657 -2.15 -4.03 45.93
N ARG A 658 -1.37 -3.64 44.92
CA ARG A 658 -1.67 -2.50 44.04
C ARG A 658 -2.00 -2.88 42.60
N GLY A 659 -1.53 -4.04 42.14
CA GLY A 659 -1.72 -4.59 40.80
C GLY A 659 -0.51 -4.44 39.87
N LEU A 660 -0.80 -4.27 38.59
CA LEU A 660 0.20 -4.08 37.53
C LEU A 660 0.48 -2.58 37.35
N HIS A 661 1.74 -2.17 37.39
CA HIS A 661 2.14 -0.77 37.16
C HIS A 661 2.71 -0.57 35.76
N ILE A 662 2.01 0.19 34.91
CA ILE A 662 2.36 0.40 33.50
C ILE A 662 2.14 1.87 33.14
N GLY A 663 3.18 2.56 32.64
CA GLY A 663 3.05 3.94 32.15
C GLY A 663 2.58 4.97 33.19
N GLY A 664 2.80 4.69 34.49
CA GLY A 664 2.33 5.52 35.60
C GLY A 664 0.89 5.23 36.05
N ILE A 665 0.27 4.16 35.54
CA ILE A 665 -1.10 3.75 35.86
C ILE A 665 -1.06 2.36 36.50
N TRP A 666 -1.92 2.15 37.50
CA TRP A 666 -2.13 0.86 38.13
C TRP A 666 -3.35 0.17 37.54
N TYR A 667 -3.22 -1.14 37.27
CA TYR A 667 -4.27 -1.99 36.72
C TYR A 667 -4.51 -3.19 37.62
N TRP A 668 -5.77 -3.56 37.79
CA TRP A 668 -6.16 -4.70 38.61
C TRP A 668 -7.25 -5.54 37.94
N SER A 669 -7.21 -6.85 38.19
CA SER A 669 -8.36 -7.74 38.07
C SER A 669 -8.29 -8.79 39.20
N PRO A 670 -9.44 -9.26 39.73
CA PRO A 670 -9.47 -10.25 40.81
C PRO A 670 -8.70 -11.55 40.50
N GLU A 671 -8.68 -11.96 39.23
CA GLU A 671 -8.04 -13.17 38.72
C GLU A 671 -6.51 -13.15 38.89
N LEU A 672 -5.89 -11.97 39.04
CA LEU A 672 -4.46 -11.87 39.35
C LEU A 672 -4.11 -12.58 40.67
N ASN A 673 -5.06 -12.71 41.60
CA ASN A 673 -4.84 -13.46 42.85
C ASN A 673 -4.56 -14.95 42.62
N GLU A 674 -4.96 -15.54 41.50
CA GLU A 674 -4.67 -16.95 41.18
C GLU A 674 -3.17 -17.22 41.00
N LEU A 675 -2.40 -16.17 40.69
CA LEU A 675 -0.95 -16.23 40.53
C LEU A 675 -0.19 -16.05 41.85
N LYS A 676 -0.89 -15.68 42.94
CA LYS A 676 -0.30 -15.48 44.26
C LYS A 676 0.39 -16.76 44.71
N ALA A 677 1.65 -16.63 45.15
CA ALA A 677 2.57 -17.72 45.50
C ALA A 677 3.02 -18.65 44.35
N LYS A 678 2.53 -18.49 43.10
CA LYS A 678 2.97 -19.27 41.93
C LYS A 678 3.91 -18.51 41.00
N LYS A 679 3.58 -17.25 40.67
CA LYS A 679 4.35 -16.40 39.75
C LYS A 679 4.28 -14.94 40.19
N ASN A 680 5.41 -14.24 40.09
CA ASN A 680 5.52 -12.81 40.43
C ASN A 680 5.51 -11.90 39.19
N SER A 681 5.33 -12.47 38.00
CA SER A 681 5.21 -11.74 36.74
C SER A 681 4.22 -12.42 35.79
N VAL A 682 3.64 -11.62 34.90
CA VAL A 682 2.67 -12.06 33.90
C VAL A 682 2.90 -11.35 32.57
N GLU A 683 2.61 -12.03 31.47
CA GLU A 683 2.61 -11.41 30.14
C GLU A 683 1.38 -10.52 30.01
N VAL A 684 1.59 -9.27 29.60
CA VAL A 684 0.55 -8.26 29.43
C VAL A 684 0.60 -7.70 28.02
N ARG A 685 -0.57 -7.53 27.40
CA ARG A 685 -0.78 -6.76 26.18
C ARG A 685 -1.51 -5.46 26.50
N CYS A 686 -0.99 -4.34 26.03
CA CYS A 686 -1.64 -3.05 26.23
C CYS A 686 -2.63 -2.79 25.09
N ASP A 687 -3.79 -2.23 25.42
CA ASP A 687 -4.71 -1.77 24.39
C ASP A 687 -4.12 -0.54 23.67
N PRO A 688 -4.16 -0.49 22.31
CA PRO A 688 -3.58 0.60 21.55
C PRO A 688 -4.36 1.91 21.67
N GLU A 689 -5.62 1.89 22.10
CA GLU A 689 -6.52 3.06 22.10
C GLU A 689 -7.04 3.40 23.49
N ASN A 690 -7.42 2.40 24.28
CA ASN A 690 -7.94 2.59 25.63
C ASN A 690 -6.81 2.52 26.66
N PRO A 691 -6.40 3.64 27.26
CA PRO A 691 -5.31 3.65 28.23
C PRO A 691 -5.66 2.99 29.56
N HIS A 692 -6.93 2.69 29.81
CA HIS A 692 -7.42 2.19 31.09
C HIS A 692 -7.70 0.69 31.11
N VAL A 693 -7.30 -0.03 30.05
CA VAL A 693 -7.38 -1.50 29.99
C VAL A 693 -6.09 -2.12 29.46
N VAL A 694 -5.68 -3.21 30.09
CA VAL A 694 -4.60 -4.09 29.62
C VAL A 694 -5.03 -5.55 29.76
N TYR A 695 -4.47 -6.45 28.99
CA TYR A 695 -4.84 -7.88 29.01
C TYR A 695 -3.69 -8.71 29.56
N ALA A 696 -3.90 -9.40 30.67
CA ALA A 696 -2.89 -10.25 31.32
C ALA A 696 -3.14 -11.74 31.02
N LEU A 697 -2.09 -12.52 30.75
CA LEU A 697 -2.19 -13.96 30.47
C LEU A 697 -2.19 -14.79 31.76
N ILE A 698 -3.38 -15.20 32.21
CA ILE A 698 -3.61 -15.92 33.47
C ILE A 698 -4.26 -17.27 33.15
N GLY A 699 -3.69 -18.39 33.65
CA GLY A 699 -4.32 -19.71 33.48
C GLY A 699 -4.61 -20.11 32.03
N ASN A 700 -3.73 -19.73 31.08
CA ASN A 700 -3.92 -19.93 29.63
C ASN A 700 -5.09 -19.14 29.03
N ARG A 701 -5.49 -18.02 29.65
CA ARG A 701 -6.54 -17.11 29.18
C ARG A 701 -6.08 -15.67 29.27
N TRP A 702 -6.52 -14.83 28.34
CA TRP A 702 -6.30 -13.39 28.40
C TRP A 702 -7.39 -12.74 29.25
N VAL A 703 -7.02 -12.14 30.37
CA VAL A 703 -7.93 -11.51 31.33
C VAL A 703 -7.76 -9.99 31.29
N PRO A 704 -8.84 -9.20 31.12
CA PRO A 704 -8.74 -7.75 31.16
C PRO A 704 -8.49 -7.25 32.59
N CYS A 705 -7.51 -6.37 32.74
CA CYS A 705 -7.19 -5.64 33.96
C CYS A 705 -7.47 -4.16 33.73
N TYR A 706 -8.12 -3.52 34.69
CA TYR A 706 -8.66 -2.16 34.53
C TYR A 706 -7.97 -1.16 35.46
N SER A 707 -7.86 0.08 35.01
CA SER A 707 -7.48 1.21 35.86
C SER A 707 -8.68 1.76 36.63
N SER A 708 -8.42 2.55 37.67
CA SER A 708 -9.47 3.24 38.44
C SER A 708 -10.31 4.22 37.62
N ARG A 709 -9.86 4.62 36.43
CA ARG A 709 -10.55 5.58 35.55
C ARG A 709 -11.41 4.92 34.48
N ILE A 710 -11.49 3.58 34.43
CA ILE A 710 -12.23 2.88 33.37
C ILE A 710 -13.69 3.31 33.27
N ASN A 711 -14.39 3.47 34.39
CA ASN A 711 -15.81 3.86 34.40
C ASN A 711 -16.01 5.28 33.85
N ARG A 712 -15.07 6.20 34.14
CA ARG A 712 -15.08 7.55 33.57
C ARG A 712 -14.84 7.50 32.07
N TYR A 713 -13.89 6.68 31.61
CA TYR A 713 -13.59 6.52 30.19
C TYR A 713 -14.80 5.97 29.42
N SER A 714 -15.48 4.96 29.96
CA SER A 714 -16.68 4.39 29.34
C SER A 714 -17.85 5.38 29.20
N ALA A 715 -17.90 6.42 30.03
CA ALA A 715 -18.92 7.47 29.95
C ALA A 715 -18.62 8.56 28.90
N LEU A 716 -17.40 8.60 28.34
CA LEU A 716 -17.02 9.57 27.30
C LEU A 716 -17.65 9.20 25.95
N ASP A 717 -17.92 10.21 25.11
CA ASP A 717 -18.27 9.98 23.70
C ASP A 717 -17.09 9.39 22.91
N PRO A 718 -17.32 8.78 21.74
CA PRO A 718 -16.28 8.08 20.99
C PRO A 718 -15.06 8.94 20.62
N ILE A 719 -15.24 10.23 20.30
CA ILE A 719 -14.12 11.11 19.94
C ILE A 719 -13.34 11.45 21.21
N SER A 720 -14.03 11.75 22.31
CA SER A 720 -13.37 11.99 23.60
C SER A 720 -12.62 10.77 24.13
N GLN A 721 -13.14 9.56 23.97
CA GLN A 721 -12.42 8.30 24.27
C GLN A 721 -11.14 8.19 23.45
N TRP A 722 -11.22 8.53 22.17
CA TRP A 722 -10.07 8.52 21.27
C TRP A 722 -9.02 9.57 21.66
N VAL A 723 -9.44 10.79 22.01
CA VAL A 723 -8.57 11.89 22.46
C VAL A 723 -7.88 11.53 23.78
N ASP A 724 -8.60 10.97 24.77
CA ASP A 724 -8.00 10.51 26.03
C ASP A 724 -6.91 9.46 25.76
N GLY A 725 -7.19 8.49 24.89
CA GLY A 725 -6.22 7.51 24.42
C GLY A 725 -4.98 8.13 23.79
N LEU A 726 -5.16 9.06 22.84
CA LEU A 726 -4.08 9.77 22.17
C LEU A 726 -3.19 10.52 23.17
N ILE A 727 -3.79 11.27 24.10
CA ILE A 727 -3.04 12.09 25.06
C ILE A 727 -2.33 11.20 26.09
N VAL A 728 -3.02 10.18 26.62
CA VAL A 728 -2.47 9.34 27.69
C VAL A 728 -1.37 8.43 27.15
N LEU A 729 -1.60 7.74 26.03
CA LEU A 729 -0.68 6.76 25.45
C LEU A 729 0.41 7.42 24.59
N ASP A 730 0.03 8.31 23.66
CA ASP A 730 0.96 8.80 22.64
C ASP A 730 1.70 10.07 23.09
N ALA A 731 1.05 10.97 23.84
CA ALA A 731 1.71 12.19 24.34
C ALA A 731 2.47 12.00 25.67
N PHE A 732 2.63 10.76 26.18
CA PHE A 732 3.25 10.48 27.49
C PHE A 732 4.60 11.19 27.69
N SER A 733 5.52 11.06 26.73
CA SER A 733 6.86 11.68 26.84
C SER A 733 6.81 13.21 26.82
N ALA A 734 5.87 13.79 26.08
CA ALA A 734 5.67 15.24 26.06
C ALA A 734 5.08 15.71 27.39
N ARG A 735 4.08 15.01 27.94
CA ARG A 735 3.48 15.30 29.25
C ARG A 735 4.50 15.21 30.40
N GLN A 736 5.42 14.24 30.35
CA GLN A 736 6.50 14.14 31.34
C GLN A 736 7.43 15.37 31.30
N LYS A 737 7.69 15.93 30.11
CA LYS A 737 8.46 17.16 29.98
C LYS A 737 7.71 18.37 30.53
N VAL A 738 6.41 18.48 30.25
CA VAL A 738 5.56 19.54 30.83
C VAL A 738 5.58 19.46 32.35
N LYS A 739 5.42 18.25 32.91
CA LYS A 739 5.49 18.03 34.35
C LYS A 739 6.86 18.43 34.92
N ALA A 740 7.95 18.01 34.30
CA ALA A 740 9.29 18.38 34.74
C ALA A 740 9.51 19.90 34.72
N GLN A 741 8.98 20.60 33.71
CA GLN A 741 9.03 22.07 33.63
C GLN A 741 8.23 22.74 34.76
N ALA A 742 7.03 22.22 35.06
CA ALA A 742 6.24 22.68 36.19
C ALA A 742 6.94 22.41 37.53
N ASP A 743 7.57 21.25 37.69
CA ASP A 743 8.35 20.91 38.90
C ASP A 743 9.55 21.87 39.06
N GLU A 744 10.26 22.21 37.97
CA GLU A 744 11.32 23.23 37.99
C GLU A 744 10.79 24.62 38.36
N GLU A 745 9.60 24.99 37.88
CA GLU A 745 8.95 26.25 38.20
C GLU A 745 8.57 26.34 39.68
N VAL A 746 8.05 25.25 40.26
CA VAL A 746 7.81 25.15 41.71
C VAL A 746 9.11 25.39 42.49
N VAL A 747 10.23 24.82 42.06
CA VAL A 747 11.54 25.07 42.69
C VAL A 747 11.94 26.55 42.57
N ARG A 748 11.70 27.20 41.42
CA ARG A 748 11.95 28.65 41.25
C ARG A 748 11.08 29.50 42.16
N ILE A 749 9.79 29.17 42.30
CA ILE A 749 8.84 29.86 43.20
C ILE A 749 9.28 29.70 44.65
N ILE A 750 9.65 28.48 45.08
CA ILE A 750 10.15 28.23 46.45
C ILE A 750 11.41 29.05 46.69
N ARG A 751 12.33 29.08 45.72
CA ARG A 751 13.57 29.85 45.81
C ARG A 751 13.29 31.35 45.90
N SER A 752 12.43 31.91 45.06
CA SER A 752 12.09 33.34 45.11
C SER A 752 11.42 33.72 46.42
N MET A 753 10.49 32.90 46.94
CA MET A 753 9.87 33.13 48.25
C MET A 753 10.89 33.04 49.40
N THR A 754 11.87 32.15 49.31
CA THR A 754 12.94 32.01 50.32
C THR A 754 13.89 33.20 50.26
N GLU A 755 14.30 33.63 49.07
CA GLU A 755 15.14 34.81 48.87
C GLU A 755 14.42 36.10 49.33
N SER A 756 13.12 36.25 49.05
CA SER A 756 12.31 37.35 49.58
C SER A 756 12.18 37.29 51.11
N ARG A 757 12.03 36.10 51.71
CA ARG A 757 12.04 35.94 53.17
C ARG A 757 13.39 36.24 53.80
N GLN A 758 14.51 35.93 53.14
CA GLN A 758 15.85 36.29 53.60
C GLN A 758 16.12 37.79 53.46
N GLN A 759 15.64 38.43 52.38
CA GLN A 759 15.68 39.89 52.23
C GLN A 759 14.78 40.63 53.21
N HIS A 760 13.68 40.02 53.66
CA HIS A 760 12.80 40.53 54.72
C HIS A 760 13.06 39.87 56.08
N GLY A 761 14.20 39.18 56.23
CA GLY A 761 14.64 38.44 57.42
C GLY A 761 15.09 39.34 58.58
N LYS A 762 14.51 40.53 58.70
CA LYS A 762 14.57 41.38 59.87
C LYS A 762 13.14 41.56 60.34
N SER A 763 12.73 40.75 61.31
CA SER A 763 11.47 40.93 62.01
C SER A 763 11.46 42.32 62.64
N GLN A 764 10.69 43.24 62.07
CA GLN A 764 10.46 44.57 62.63
C GLN A 764 9.23 44.50 63.53
N ILE A 765 9.41 44.79 64.81
CA ILE A 765 8.32 44.97 65.77
C ILE A 765 8.27 46.48 66.08
N ALA A 766 7.09 47.09 65.92
CA ALA A 766 6.88 48.45 66.38
C ALA A 766 6.80 48.43 67.91
N VAL A 767 7.75 49.07 68.59
CA VAL A 767 7.75 49.21 70.04
C VAL A 767 7.17 50.59 70.36
N LEU A 768 6.01 50.62 71.01
CA LEU A 768 5.45 51.85 71.54
C LEU A 768 6.18 52.21 72.84
N SER A 769 6.63 53.46 72.97
CA SER A 769 7.21 53.97 74.22
C SER A 769 6.20 53.81 75.37
N PRO A 770 6.64 53.50 76.60
CA PRO A 770 5.73 53.43 77.74
C PRO A 770 5.05 54.79 77.93
N VAL A 771 3.72 54.80 77.93
CA VAL A 771 2.94 56.00 78.22
C VAL A 771 3.03 56.27 79.73
N ASP A 772 3.52 57.44 80.09
CA ASP A 772 3.56 57.92 81.48
C ASP A 772 2.12 58.19 81.94
N GLU A 773 1.63 57.50 82.98
CA GLU A 773 0.22 57.51 83.44
C GLU A 773 -0.21 58.83 84.13
N SER A 774 0.25 60.01 83.69
CA SER A 774 -0.04 61.27 84.41
C SER A 774 -0.58 62.43 83.58
N GLN A 775 -1.10 62.20 82.37
CA GLN A 775 -1.86 63.23 81.64
C GLN A 775 -3.12 62.65 80.99
N GLU A 776 -4.29 63.12 81.45
CA GLU A 776 -5.55 63.00 80.70
C GLU A 776 -5.41 63.80 79.40
N TYR A 777 -5.66 63.21 78.22
CA TYR A 777 -6.39 63.79 77.06
C TYR A 777 -6.48 62.79 75.88
N GLU A 778 -7.65 62.85 75.20
CA GLU A 778 -8.11 62.33 73.88
C GLU A 778 -7.69 60.91 73.40
N GLU A 779 -8.69 60.09 73.06
CA GLU A 779 -8.55 58.79 72.40
C GLU A 779 -7.92 58.92 71.00
N ASP A 780 -6.60 59.07 70.93
CA ASP A 780 -5.87 58.86 69.69
C ASP A 780 -5.89 57.36 69.34
N SER A 781 -6.37 57.06 68.14
CA SER A 781 -6.42 55.71 67.57
C SER A 781 -5.04 55.04 67.63
N VAL A 782 -4.98 53.79 68.09
CA VAL A 782 -3.77 52.95 68.10
C VAL A 782 -3.06 52.93 66.74
N PHE A 783 -3.80 53.13 65.64
CA PHE A 783 -3.25 53.22 64.28
C PHE A 783 -2.51 54.52 63.98
N GLN A 784 -2.81 55.61 64.68
CA GLN A 784 -2.08 56.88 64.60
C GLN A 784 -0.72 56.75 65.31
N LEU A 785 -0.72 56.18 66.52
CA LEU A 785 0.50 55.93 67.30
C LEU A 785 1.48 54.96 66.60
N LEU A 786 0.96 54.00 65.84
CA LEU A 786 1.77 53.09 65.02
C LEU A 786 2.44 53.74 63.80
N LYS A 787 1.95 54.89 63.32
CA LYS A 787 2.55 55.58 62.17
C LYS A 787 3.85 56.29 62.51
N ASP A 788 3.96 56.78 63.75
CA ASP A 788 5.09 57.59 64.21
C ASP A 788 6.04 56.78 65.13
N ALA A 789 5.79 55.49 65.32
CA ALA A 789 6.59 54.61 66.16
C ALA A 789 7.94 54.26 65.50
N ASP A 790 9.02 54.35 66.29
CA ASP A 790 10.37 54.05 65.83
C ASP A 790 10.56 52.54 65.60
N ILE A 791 11.04 52.17 64.42
CA ILE A 791 11.19 50.78 64.01
C ILE A 791 12.58 50.29 64.41
N GLN A 792 12.65 49.41 65.41
CA GLN A 792 13.90 48.72 65.76
C GLN A 792 14.05 47.39 65.04
N THR A 793 15.29 47.10 64.68
CA THR A 793 15.68 45.85 64.02
C THR A 793 16.19 44.88 65.07
N LEU A 794 15.54 43.73 65.25
CA LEU A 794 16.06 42.68 66.12
C LEU A 794 17.14 41.89 65.40
N GLU A 795 18.32 41.80 66.02
CA GLU A 795 19.32 40.81 65.64
C GLU A 795 18.92 39.47 66.24
N VAL A 796 18.73 38.48 65.37
CA VAL A 796 18.46 37.10 65.77
C VAL A 796 19.78 36.35 65.72
N GLU A 797 20.24 35.84 66.86
CA GLU A 797 21.38 34.93 66.92
C GLU A 797 20.94 33.53 66.47
N ASP A 798 21.53 33.04 65.38
CA ASP A 798 21.37 31.66 64.93
C ASP A 798 22.17 30.71 65.81
N TRP A 799 21.50 29.72 66.40
CA TRP A 799 22.15 28.64 67.14
C TRP A 799 22.48 27.48 66.20
N GLU A 800 23.76 27.32 65.86
CA GLU A 800 24.27 26.13 65.16
C GLU A 800 24.43 24.97 66.15
N VAL A 801 23.58 23.93 66.04
CA VAL A 801 23.79 22.68 66.77
C VAL A 801 24.89 21.88 66.08
N LYS A 802 26.11 21.92 66.64
CA LYS A 802 27.18 21.00 66.28
C LYS A 802 26.82 19.59 66.74
N HIS A 803 26.49 18.70 65.81
CA HIS A 803 26.51 17.26 66.06
C HIS A 803 27.96 16.80 66.23
N VAL A 804 28.33 16.44 67.46
CA VAL A 804 29.56 15.68 67.73
C VAL A 804 29.18 14.20 67.68
N TRP A 805 29.50 13.58 66.54
CA TRP A 805 29.51 12.14 66.20
C TRP A 805 28.30 11.27 66.59
#